data_AF-A0AA39XD95-F1
#
_entry.id   AF-A0AA39XD95-F1
#
_cell.length_a   1.000
_cell.length_b   1.000
_cell.length_c   1.000
_cell.angle_alpha   90.00
_cell.angle_beta   90.00
_cell.angle_gamma   90.00
#
_symmetry.space_group_name_H-M   'P 1'
#
loop_
_entity.id
_entity.type
_entity.pdbx_description
1 polymer ?
#
loop_
_entity_poly.entity_id
_entity_poly.type
_entity_poly.pdbx_seq_one_letter_code
_entity_poly.pdbx_strand_id
1 'polypeptide(L)'
;MENEAPAMSVQDDSRASKRGRIMGKLFGRDRDRKVSQDEAPQSTEDLNAFLRGPSDTLQVAHAGPPILAKLDLSSVTRYPNALDVHGGSNLQQHDLALRPRSHNSNARPKKGLAVRFVDTYPEVIGTGGDECEQPTAEISKRRRPRPPAVSATTAPARPPEVGDGSQRALLDAQVNNGGFSPPQLRRVQTGHTGVPAPPEQPEVLPPGRNVPARYLDSPVVSHDEKRRSFIEIHQAEMREAEGLAFAKAVRTGTDLAHQSNATSTAATESGADDAFSESPSSTYSPQAPSISQFSTQGPLVYSTKQPPPPPPPRNRPPPQVSQITQASFSERSQIPQPPPPRSAPQGAQYPPHSQDNYQPETPERLKKGQALNHSPTSIHSTTSSFNHPYASLRQESRASERDISVPQASPRKTSTLHDVVSAAADDALDDFVALTRHLFELFRLHSESVRPLVSCSFEELARGALWWFLTGRSALEAAIKERPTNPEHQMQHERAKQQAYADLAKGWWLTEEIVPELNNGKRPPPSVEVDDVRATVVSNLRKLAVSMKKNDFLPPEEAFLPAIVDRSIWIEYPKLNQDIVSLLWGSSSSSLTDPKPTTSGMNLMEGLPLSDSPAAFCFARFRADVYLMEQGREAQQLYFPCILSTVRPRTQPDILFVIASQNGAVQLRISGSRSFGPTWEDVRWRSENCTLEIRLPRGFFLAIQCSQANYKMLWNMYDYSAKVHASLYPRQDEQCIFTSTLRAFQYFDNDPQSRQFPRESTPGCNIAVFERLHREGAAAGPRTFHRGYRVAVVTGTTTKTLSGVNQTFAPQAPVQYGFLRSDANDPALSLKFENGRQKGNMVLSFTDEQERLRLHSLLIGAAMGRDEQIFCEVPFQGIWFSERDGDANHQSLRVVSSLPWQRIRVINHDNDGDRPPCVLADRLRVVYEFKEGTVTDRINVAPGELRLRLDVRNPNCMIIYRPPQNDMTIAVMEAMVHRDLPSEISHALDILRQTPTIRTLIFPSVAELHTFETAITGHKVLYDGVANSFAIARRRMVVPIHKKWEAGQTRIQVVQQDGVVQLLAFFDDFAHGKCMGFGLKGTDVFESFGKGSKAGLKIVDAKFPLPKPVVPGAEDAHAVAEVSFVCLDLPELPGEHDDISITFDSEQERDKVASCLPAPVKGSRMPIKIKGLT
;
A
#
# COMPACT_ATOMS: atom_id res chain seq x y z
N MET A 1 48.64 29.18 -53.80
CA MET A 1 49.69 28.88 -54.79
C MET A 1 49.17 27.75 -55.67
N GLU A 2 49.00 28.03 -56.96
CA GLU A 2 49.48 27.24 -58.13
C GLU A 2 49.75 25.72 -57.93
N ASN A 3 49.40 24.81 -58.86
CA ASN A 3 48.89 24.98 -60.24
C ASN A 3 48.08 23.75 -60.74
N GLU A 4 47.39 23.92 -61.88
CA GLU A 4 46.65 22.88 -62.65
C GLU A 4 47.63 21.98 -63.48
N ALA A 5 47.28 21.00 -64.34
CA ALA A 5 46.05 20.53 -65.03
C ALA A 5 46.22 19.02 -65.49
N PRO A 6 45.55 18.46 -66.53
CA PRO A 6 44.16 17.96 -66.54
C PRO A 6 43.95 16.54 -67.15
N ALA A 7 42.80 15.89 -66.86
CA ALA A 7 42.09 14.85 -67.66
C ALA A 7 40.96 14.20 -66.82
N MET A 8 39.88 13.57 -67.34
CA MET A 8 38.98 13.77 -68.49
C MET A 8 37.88 12.68 -68.40
N SER A 9 36.60 12.99 -68.68
CA SER A 9 35.43 12.07 -68.71
C SER A 9 34.99 11.37 -67.39
N VAL A 10 33.80 10.73 -67.30
CA VAL A 10 32.40 11.27 -67.34
C VAL A 10 31.36 10.18 -66.94
N GLN A 11 30.35 10.57 -66.13
CA GLN A 11 29.02 9.95 -65.89
C GLN A 11 28.77 8.58 -65.21
N ASP A 12 27.67 8.60 -64.44
CA ASP A 12 26.59 7.62 -64.18
C ASP A 12 26.82 6.22 -63.53
N ASP A 13 26.39 6.16 -62.25
CA ASP A 13 25.27 5.34 -61.73
C ASP A 13 25.29 3.78 -61.68
N SER A 14 24.46 3.24 -60.78
CA SER A 14 23.86 1.90 -60.76
C SER A 14 24.70 0.63 -60.44
N ARG A 15 24.40 0.07 -59.26
CA ARG A 15 24.09 -1.37 -58.97
C ARG A 15 24.73 -2.51 -59.82
N ALA A 16 25.51 -3.33 -59.11
CA ALA A 16 25.41 -4.81 -59.03
C ALA A 16 25.78 -5.75 -60.21
N SER A 17 26.55 -6.80 -59.86
CA SER A 17 26.72 -8.08 -60.59
C SER A 17 26.73 -9.23 -59.56
N LYS A 18 25.99 -10.35 -59.70
CA LYS A 18 25.94 -11.39 -60.77
C LYS A 18 27.29 -12.14 -60.86
N ARG A 19 27.42 -13.47 -60.94
CA ARG A 19 26.57 -14.69 -61.13
C ARG A 19 27.19 -15.81 -60.24
N GLY A 20 26.76 -17.07 -60.13
CA GLY A 20 25.77 -17.94 -60.77
C GLY A 20 26.21 -19.42 -60.57
N ARG A 21 25.29 -20.40 -60.53
CA ARG A 21 25.58 -21.84 -60.30
C ARG A 21 26.04 -22.57 -61.58
N ILE A 22 26.56 -23.82 -61.46
CA ILE A 22 26.60 -24.99 -62.40
C ILE A 22 27.94 -25.77 -62.23
N MET A 23 28.07 -27.12 -62.25
CA MET A 23 27.13 -28.27 -62.19
C MET A 23 27.89 -29.60 -61.92
N GLY A 24 27.17 -30.66 -61.53
CA GLY A 24 27.57 -32.07 -61.71
C GLY A 24 27.11 -32.98 -60.56
N LYS A 25 26.64 -34.22 -60.77
CA LYS A 25 26.55 -35.10 -61.97
C LYS A 25 25.62 -36.31 -61.57
N LEU A 26 24.87 -37.04 -62.42
CA LEU A 26 24.60 -37.11 -63.87
C LEU A 26 23.10 -37.45 -64.14
N PHE A 27 22.69 -37.46 -65.42
CA PHE A 27 21.57 -38.21 -66.06
C PHE A 27 20.09 -37.99 -65.63
N GLY A 28 19.21 -37.75 -66.63
CA GLY A 28 17.75 -37.93 -66.53
C GLY A 28 16.89 -36.96 -67.37
N ARG A 29 16.33 -37.42 -68.50
CA ARG A 29 15.35 -36.73 -69.38
C ARG A 29 13.90 -37.10 -68.95
N ASP A 30 12.80 -36.46 -69.36
CA ASP A 30 12.56 -35.46 -70.43
C ASP A 30 11.26 -34.63 -70.25
N ARG A 31 11.14 -33.52 -71.01
CA ARG A 31 9.93 -32.85 -71.58
C ARG A 31 8.85 -32.11 -70.74
N ASP A 32 8.52 -30.92 -71.28
CA ASP A 32 7.20 -30.25 -71.49
C ASP A 32 6.20 -30.11 -70.29
N ARG A 33 5.39 -29.04 -70.05
CA ARG A 33 5.12 -27.70 -70.65
C ARG A 33 4.31 -26.81 -69.63
N LYS A 34 3.62 -25.74 -70.04
CA LYS A 34 4.04 -24.31 -70.16
C LYS A 34 2.83 -23.42 -70.59
N VAL A 35 2.73 -22.14 -70.18
CA VAL A 35 1.75 -21.08 -70.64
C VAL A 35 0.33 -21.22 -70.01
N SER A 36 -0.49 -20.19 -69.69
CA SER A 36 -0.30 -18.77 -69.28
C SER A 36 -1.64 -18.11 -68.84
N GLN A 37 -1.59 -17.01 -68.06
CA GLN A 37 -2.33 -15.73 -68.23
C GLN A 37 -3.89 -15.68 -68.30
N ASP A 38 -4.43 -14.63 -67.64
CA ASP A 38 -5.73 -13.93 -67.79
C ASP A 38 -7.06 -14.45 -67.18
N GLU A 39 -7.92 -13.44 -66.97
CA GLU A 39 -9.36 -13.38 -66.65
C GLU A 39 -9.93 -13.79 -65.27
N ALA A 40 -10.84 -12.91 -64.83
CA ALA A 40 -11.90 -13.07 -63.83
C ALA A 40 -13.21 -12.61 -64.54
N PRO A 41 -14.45 -12.84 -64.05
CA PRO A 41 -14.83 -13.11 -62.66
C PRO A 41 -15.95 -14.17 -62.47
N GLN A 42 -16.48 -14.26 -61.23
CA GLN A 42 -17.66 -15.06 -60.81
C GLN A 42 -17.41 -16.60 -60.77
N SER A 43 -18.15 -17.41 -60.02
CA SER A 43 -19.36 -17.17 -59.21
C SER A 43 -19.32 -17.87 -57.84
N THR A 44 -20.34 -17.61 -57.02
CA THR A 44 -20.55 -18.16 -55.66
C THR A 44 -20.80 -19.67 -55.62
N GLU A 45 -19.98 -20.43 -54.90
CA GLU A 45 -20.40 -21.77 -54.42
C GLU A 45 -19.76 -22.24 -53.09
N ASP A 46 -18.46 -22.02 -52.87
CA ASP A 46 -17.71 -22.54 -51.70
C ASP A 46 -18.23 -22.10 -50.31
N LEU A 47 -19.00 -21.02 -50.21
CA LEU A 47 -19.57 -20.55 -48.93
C LEU A 47 -20.67 -21.49 -48.37
N ASN A 48 -21.26 -22.36 -49.18
CA ASN A 48 -22.32 -23.27 -48.74
C ASN A 48 -21.82 -24.58 -48.12
N ALA A 49 -20.52 -24.91 -48.25
CA ALA A 49 -19.94 -26.14 -47.73
C ALA A 49 -19.65 -26.12 -46.21
N PHE A 50 -19.57 -24.93 -45.60
CA PHE A 50 -19.12 -24.78 -44.21
C PHE A 50 -20.24 -24.76 -43.15
N LEU A 51 -21.50 -24.56 -43.55
CA LEU A 51 -22.61 -24.21 -42.65
C LEU A 51 -23.70 -25.29 -42.49
N ARG A 52 -23.39 -26.57 -42.69
CA ARG A 52 -24.33 -27.70 -42.48
C ARG A 52 -23.69 -28.91 -41.78
N GLY A 53 -23.51 -28.80 -40.46
CA GLY A 53 -23.25 -29.95 -39.60
C GLY A 53 -24.57 -30.66 -39.20
N PRO A 54 -24.73 -31.97 -39.44
CA PRO A 54 -25.77 -32.79 -38.81
C PRO A 54 -25.34 -33.26 -37.41
N SER A 55 -26.30 -33.82 -36.66
CA SER A 55 -26.18 -34.09 -35.23
C SER A 55 -25.94 -35.56 -34.84
N ASP A 56 -25.43 -35.70 -33.61
CA ASP A 56 -25.77 -36.72 -32.61
C ASP A 56 -24.92 -38.02 -32.49
N THR A 57 -24.86 -38.51 -31.25
CA THR A 57 -24.29 -39.76 -30.69
C THR A 57 -23.09 -40.43 -31.36
N LEU A 58 -21.98 -40.55 -30.61
CA LEU A 58 -21.47 -41.88 -30.21
C LEU A 58 -20.45 -41.81 -29.06
N GLN A 59 -20.10 -42.97 -28.51
CA GLN A 59 -19.35 -43.15 -27.27
C GLN A 59 -17.83 -43.01 -27.49
N VAL A 60 -17.13 -42.36 -26.54
CA VAL A 60 -15.66 -42.34 -26.50
C VAL A 60 -15.18 -43.21 -25.33
N ALA A 61 -14.55 -44.34 -25.65
CA ALA A 61 -13.82 -45.14 -24.67
C ALA A 61 -12.44 -44.50 -24.38
N HIS A 62 -12.02 -44.49 -23.12
CA HIS A 62 -10.70 -43.99 -22.74
C HIS A 62 -9.59 -44.95 -23.21
N ALA A 63 -8.62 -44.44 -23.96
CA ALA A 63 -7.40 -45.18 -24.28
C ALA A 63 -6.53 -45.36 -23.04
N GLY A 64 -6.08 -46.60 -22.79
CA GLY A 64 -5.18 -46.91 -21.68
C GLY A 64 -3.75 -46.39 -21.92
N PRO A 65 -2.98 -46.08 -20.85
CA PRO A 65 -1.60 -45.60 -20.98
C PRO A 65 -0.66 -46.70 -21.52
N PRO A 66 0.41 -46.33 -22.24
CA PRO A 66 1.33 -47.30 -22.86
C PRO A 66 2.18 -48.04 -21.83
N ILE A 67 2.40 -49.34 -22.08
CA ILE A 67 3.26 -50.19 -21.26
C ILE A 67 4.73 -49.91 -21.62
N LEU A 68 5.49 -49.38 -20.65
CA LEU A 68 6.94 -49.20 -20.78
C LEU A 68 7.72 -50.44 -20.30
N ALA A 69 8.85 -50.70 -20.95
CA ALA A 69 9.63 -51.92 -20.73
C ALA A 69 10.35 -51.94 -19.37
N LYS A 70 10.61 -53.15 -18.84
CA LYS A 70 11.44 -53.37 -17.65
C LYS A 70 12.87 -52.92 -17.93
N LEU A 71 13.39 -51.98 -17.13
CA LEU A 71 14.82 -51.70 -17.02
C LEU A 71 15.47 -52.69 -16.05
N ASP A 72 16.59 -53.28 -16.47
CA ASP A 72 17.44 -54.10 -15.61
C ASP A 72 18.37 -53.20 -14.78
N LEU A 73 18.62 -53.59 -13.53
CA LEU A 73 19.43 -52.85 -12.55
C LEU A 73 20.75 -53.56 -12.20
N SER A 74 21.10 -54.62 -12.95
CA SER A 74 22.25 -55.50 -12.72
C SER A 74 23.65 -54.88 -12.82
N SER A 75 23.78 -53.59 -13.17
CA SER A 75 25.06 -52.96 -13.55
C SER A 75 25.42 -51.60 -12.92
N VAL A 76 24.67 -51.11 -11.92
CA VAL A 76 25.01 -49.85 -11.21
C VAL A 76 25.84 -50.11 -9.96
N THR A 77 27.14 -49.82 -10.02
CA THR A 77 28.11 -49.95 -8.91
C THR A 77 28.04 -48.80 -7.90
N ARG A 78 28.59 -49.00 -6.68
CA ARG A 78 28.40 -48.10 -5.53
C ARG A 78 29.70 -47.49 -4.97
N TYR A 79 29.55 -46.28 -4.41
CA TYR A 79 30.46 -45.61 -3.45
C TYR A 79 31.85 -45.22 -4.01
N PRO A 80 32.60 -44.28 -3.37
CA PRO A 80 33.11 -44.41 -1.99
C PRO A 80 32.36 -43.58 -0.93
N ASN A 81 32.66 -43.88 0.34
CA ASN A 81 32.13 -43.18 1.52
C ASN A 81 32.99 -41.96 1.89
N ALA A 82 32.40 -40.99 2.60
CA ALA A 82 33.17 -40.04 3.42
C ALA A 82 33.59 -40.73 4.73
N LEU A 83 34.79 -40.43 5.24
CA LEU A 83 35.34 -41.10 6.42
C LEU A 83 34.84 -40.54 7.76
N ASP A 84 34.96 -41.40 8.77
CA ASP A 84 34.62 -41.22 10.17
C ASP A 84 35.25 -39.99 10.86
N VAL A 85 34.47 -39.42 11.79
CA VAL A 85 34.98 -39.09 13.13
C VAL A 85 33.99 -39.66 14.14
N HIS A 86 34.36 -40.76 14.81
CA HIS A 86 33.60 -41.30 15.93
C HIS A 86 33.71 -40.36 17.14
N GLY A 87 32.58 -40.09 17.81
CA GLY A 87 32.57 -39.53 19.15
C GLY A 87 32.75 -40.65 20.19
N GLY A 88 33.65 -40.45 21.16
CA GLY A 88 33.82 -41.32 22.32
C GLY A 88 33.49 -40.56 23.61
N SER A 89 32.75 -41.18 24.52
CA SER A 89 32.23 -40.55 25.73
C SER A 89 32.93 -41.05 27.01
N ASN A 90 33.32 -40.14 27.90
CA ASN A 90 32.98 -40.19 29.34
C ASN A 90 33.44 -38.93 30.12
N LEU A 91 32.99 -38.82 31.37
CA LEU A 91 33.27 -37.70 32.28
C LEU A 91 34.51 -37.94 33.15
N GLN A 92 35.19 -36.86 33.57
CA GLN A 92 35.45 -36.56 35.00
C GLN A 92 36.03 -35.15 35.20
N GLN A 93 36.05 -34.68 36.47
CA GLN A 93 36.49 -33.35 36.90
C GLN A 93 37.99 -33.34 37.23
N HIS A 94 38.71 -32.23 36.99
CA HIS A 94 39.58 -31.56 37.98
C HIS A 94 40.22 -30.25 37.48
N ASP A 95 41.07 -29.67 38.32
CA ASP A 95 41.44 -28.25 38.37
C ASP A 95 42.67 -27.80 37.55
N LEU A 96 42.63 -26.50 37.22
CA LEU A 96 43.74 -25.51 37.21
C LEU A 96 45.10 -25.79 36.50
N ALA A 97 45.42 -24.80 35.64
CA ALA A 97 46.67 -24.05 35.59
C ALA A 97 47.83 -24.41 34.60
N LEU A 98 48.22 -23.35 33.88
CA LEU A 98 49.55 -23.00 33.36
C LEU A 98 50.12 -23.64 32.06
N ARG A 99 50.98 -22.83 31.42
CA ARG A 99 51.66 -22.94 30.11
C ARG A 99 53.05 -23.60 30.30
N PRO A 100 53.74 -24.17 29.25
CA PRO A 100 54.15 -23.38 28.07
C PRO A 100 54.39 -24.12 26.71
N ARG A 101 54.85 -23.33 25.73
CA ARG A 101 55.65 -23.61 24.49
C ARG A 101 56.35 -24.99 24.39
N SER A 102 56.63 -25.61 23.21
CA SER A 102 56.46 -25.27 21.76
C SER A 102 57.00 -26.47 20.89
N HIS A 103 57.36 -26.46 19.59
CA HIS A 103 57.55 -25.45 18.51
C HIS A 103 57.59 -26.12 17.10
N ASN A 104 57.17 -25.39 16.04
CA ASN A 104 57.51 -25.60 14.60
C ASN A 104 56.98 -26.87 13.86
N SER A 105 56.85 -26.90 12.52
CA SER A 105 57.25 -25.93 11.45
C SER A 105 56.24 -25.80 10.29
N ASN A 106 56.42 -24.75 9.47
CA ASN A 106 55.88 -24.55 8.09
C ASN A 106 54.45 -24.02 7.89
N ALA A 107 54.28 -22.71 8.14
CA ALA A 107 53.36 -21.86 7.36
C ALA A 107 54.00 -20.49 7.10
N ARG A 108 53.89 -19.95 5.87
CA ARG A 108 54.24 -18.55 5.53
C ARG A 108 52.96 -17.80 5.10
N PRO A 109 52.70 -16.59 5.60
CA PRO A 109 51.42 -15.90 5.39
C PRO A 109 51.36 -15.14 4.05
N LYS A 110 50.17 -15.09 3.44
CA LYS A 110 49.83 -14.03 2.47
C LYS A 110 49.28 -12.82 3.24
N LYS A 111 49.97 -11.69 3.12
CA LYS A 111 49.67 -10.40 3.78
C LYS A 111 49.25 -9.42 2.68
N GLY A 112 48.12 -8.71 2.82
CA GLY A 112 47.75 -7.69 1.82
C GLY A 112 46.27 -7.39 1.55
N LEU A 113 45.31 -7.79 2.39
CA LEU A 113 43.97 -7.20 2.31
C LEU A 113 43.92 -5.92 3.16
N ALA A 114 43.95 -4.77 2.50
CA ALA A 114 43.59 -3.48 3.09
C ALA A 114 42.25 -3.06 2.50
N VAL A 115 41.21 -2.97 3.33
CA VAL A 115 39.93 -2.39 2.91
C VAL A 115 40.05 -0.88 2.97
N ARG A 116 39.80 -0.21 1.86
CA ARG A 116 39.65 1.26 1.78
C ARG A 116 38.37 1.56 1.03
N PHE A 117 37.63 2.56 1.50
CA PHE A 117 36.54 3.15 0.74
C PHE A 117 37.10 3.89 -0.49
N VAL A 118 36.29 3.93 -1.56
CA VAL A 118 36.65 4.55 -2.84
C VAL A 118 35.69 5.70 -3.08
N ASP A 119 36.24 6.89 -3.26
CA ASP A 119 35.49 8.15 -3.25
C ASP A 119 34.82 8.46 -4.62
N THR A 120 34.41 7.41 -5.34
CA THR A 120 33.84 7.46 -6.71
C THR A 120 32.52 6.72 -6.76
N TYR A 121 31.48 7.35 -7.34
CA TYR A 121 30.15 6.76 -7.48
C TYR A 121 30.17 5.42 -8.25
N PRO A 122 29.35 4.43 -7.85
CA PRO A 122 29.24 3.16 -8.57
C PRO A 122 28.52 3.34 -9.91
N GLU A 123 29.20 2.97 -11.00
CA GLU A 123 28.72 3.05 -12.39
C GLU A 123 27.50 2.13 -12.69
N VAL A 124 27.18 1.21 -11.77
CA VAL A 124 25.98 0.36 -11.82
C VAL A 124 25.38 0.25 -10.41
N ILE A 125 24.18 0.79 -10.22
CA ILE A 125 23.35 0.56 -9.03
C ILE A 125 22.29 -0.48 -9.42
N GLY A 126 22.52 -1.74 -9.04
CA GLY A 126 21.60 -2.85 -9.29
C GLY A 126 20.76 -3.19 -8.06
N THR A 127 19.48 -3.48 -8.26
CA THR A 127 18.50 -3.88 -7.22
C THR A 127 18.74 -5.32 -6.75
N GLY A 128 19.83 -5.56 -6.03
CA GLY A 128 20.14 -6.85 -5.41
C GLY A 128 19.40 -7.04 -4.08
N GLY A 129 18.48 -8.00 -4.04
CA GLY A 129 17.70 -8.38 -2.86
C GLY A 129 16.66 -9.45 -3.22
N ASP A 130 15.85 -9.89 -2.26
CA ASP A 130 14.84 -10.95 -2.46
C ASP A 130 13.71 -10.54 -3.43
N GLU A 131 13.56 -9.24 -3.68
CA GLU A 131 12.63 -8.64 -4.66
C GLU A 131 13.16 -8.70 -6.13
N CYS A 132 14.33 -9.30 -6.39
CA CYS A 132 14.96 -9.29 -7.71
C CYS A 132 14.53 -10.49 -8.58
N GLU A 133 13.90 -10.23 -9.73
CA GLU A 133 13.45 -11.27 -10.67
C GLU A 133 14.58 -12.10 -11.31
N GLN A 134 15.84 -11.64 -11.23
CA GLN A 134 16.97 -12.28 -11.89
C GLN A 134 17.95 -12.84 -10.85
N PRO A 135 18.30 -14.15 -10.89
CA PRO A 135 19.20 -14.74 -9.90
C PRO A 135 20.54 -14.01 -9.84
N THR A 136 21.07 -13.80 -8.63
CA THR A 136 22.37 -13.11 -8.40
C THR A 136 23.52 -13.74 -9.19
N ALA A 137 23.46 -15.06 -9.43
CA ALA A 137 24.41 -15.83 -10.24
C ALA A 137 24.33 -15.55 -11.76
N GLU A 138 23.29 -14.90 -12.27
CA GLU A 138 23.23 -14.39 -13.64
C GLU A 138 23.75 -12.96 -13.74
N ILE A 139 23.44 -12.12 -12.75
CA ILE A 139 23.95 -10.75 -12.65
C ILE A 139 25.48 -10.77 -12.65
N SER A 140 26.12 -11.70 -11.92
CA SER A 140 27.57 -11.87 -11.91
C SER A 140 28.18 -12.26 -13.27
N LYS A 141 27.42 -12.91 -14.17
CA LYS A 141 27.90 -13.35 -15.51
C LYS A 141 27.95 -12.21 -16.52
N ARG A 142 27.25 -11.09 -16.30
CA ARG A 142 27.25 -9.93 -17.22
C ARG A 142 28.49 -9.03 -17.11
N ARG A 143 29.41 -9.36 -16.19
CA ARG A 143 30.64 -8.61 -15.93
C ARG A 143 31.67 -8.80 -17.05
N ARG A 144 31.75 -7.84 -17.99
CA ARG A 144 32.82 -7.82 -19.01
C ARG A 144 34.21 -7.78 -18.35
N PRO A 145 35.20 -8.58 -18.81
CA PRO A 145 36.58 -8.47 -18.34
C PRO A 145 37.22 -7.17 -18.88
N ARG A 146 37.95 -6.46 -18.01
CA ARG A 146 38.71 -5.24 -18.37
C ARG A 146 40.15 -5.63 -18.73
N PRO A 147 40.75 -5.09 -19.82
CA PRO A 147 42.14 -5.38 -20.15
C PRO A 147 43.11 -4.81 -19.08
N PRO A 148 44.32 -5.38 -18.93
CA PRO A 148 45.32 -4.89 -17.98
C PRO A 148 45.86 -3.51 -18.42
N ALA A 149 46.06 -2.61 -17.45
CA ALA A 149 46.62 -1.30 -17.69
C ALA A 149 48.14 -1.36 -17.93
N VAL A 150 48.64 -0.54 -18.86
CA VAL A 150 50.05 -0.47 -19.24
C VAL A 150 50.82 0.48 -18.31
N SER A 151 52.06 0.13 -17.98
CA SER A 151 52.95 0.99 -17.18
C SER A 151 53.50 2.14 -18.01
N ALA A 152 53.36 3.39 -17.53
CA ALA A 152 53.96 4.56 -18.16
C ALA A 152 54.40 5.60 -17.10
N THR A 153 55.68 5.60 -16.76
CA THR A 153 56.38 6.77 -16.21
C THR A 153 56.81 7.69 -17.36
N THR A 154 56.82 9.03 -17.15
CA THR A 154 57.94 9.97 -17.48
C THR A 154 57.47 11.42 -17.30
N ALA A 155 58.30 12.26 -16.66
CA ALA A 155 58.27 13.72 -16.71
C ALA A 155 59.63 14.25 -17.21
N PRO A 156 59.74 15.47 -17.77
CA PRO A 156 60.15 16.65 -16.98
C PRO A 156 59.19 17.84 -17.28
N ALA A 157 59.47 19.15 -17.33
CA ALA A 157 60.67 20.02 -17.28
C ALA A 157 60.22 21.48 -16.96
N ARG A 158 61.02 22.48 -16.55
CA ARG A 158 62.42 22.59 -16.06
C ARG A 158 62.49 23.85 -15.09
N PRO A 159 63.61 24.56 -14.79
CA PRO A 159 63.77 25.44 -13.60
C PRO A 159 64.16 26.89 -14.03
N PRO A 160 64.99 27.71 -13.32
CA PRO A 160 65.53 27.70 -11.94
C PRO A 160 65.31 29.08 -11.24
N GLU A 161 66.07 29.65 -10.28
CA GLU A 161 67.29 29.37 -9.45
C GLU A 161 67.08 30.18 -8.11
N VAL A 162 67.91 30.40 -7.09
CA VAL A 162 69.35 30.27 -6.68
C VAL A 162 69.33 29.91 -5.16
N GLY A 163 70.29 29.25 -4.50
CA GLY A 163 71.61 28.73 -4.89
C GLY A 163 72.20 27.77 -3.83
N ASP A 164 73.54 27.66 -3.79
CA ASP A 164 74.28 26.45 -3.38
C ASP A 164 75.39 26.70 -2.33
N GLY A 165 75.91 25.64 -1.70
CA GLY A 165 77.08 25.67 -0.79
C GLY A 165 77.17 24.45 0.14
N SER A 166 78.30 23.73 0.15
CA SER A 166 78.40 22.40 0.80
C SER A 166 79.54 22.21 1.82
N GLN A 167 79.19 21.45 2.89
CA GLN A 167 79.99 20.70 3.88
C GLN A 167 81.47 21.07 4.18
N ARG A 168 81.78 21.35 5.48
CA ARG A 168 82.95 20.76 6.18
C ARG A 168 82.94 20.84 7.74
N ALA A 169 82.78 19.67 8.36
CA ALA A 169 83.43 19.13 9.58
C ALA A 169 83.60 19.90 10.94
N LEU A 170 82.93 19.35 11.98
CA LEU A 170 83.45 18.87 13.30
C LEU A 170 83.75 19.82 14.52
N LEU A 171 83.62 19.22 15.74
CA LEU A 171 83.95 19.68 17.12
C LEU A 171 83.02 20.79 17.69
N ASP A 172 82.77 20.99 19.00
CA ASP A 172 83.06 20.31 20.30
C ASP A 172 82.07 20.87 21.40
N ALA A 173 82.01 20.62 22.72
CA ALA A 173 82.63 19.74 23.75
C ALA A 173 81.73 19.74 25.05
N GLN A 174 82.23 19.21 26.20
CA GLN A 174 81.78 19.40 27.62
C GLN A 174 80.36 18.86 28.01
N VAL A 175 80.14 17.77 28.78
CA VAL A 175 80.66 17.30 30.10
C VAL A 175 80.27 18.28 31.24
N ASN A 176 79.50 17.94 32.29
CA ASN A 176 79.65 16.76 33.17
C ASN A 176 78.39 16.32 33.99
N ASN A 177 78.37 15.05 34.43
CA ASN A 177 77.68 14.41 35.60
C ASN A 177 76.17 14.61 35.93
N GLY A 178 75.44 13.48 36.15
CA GLY A 178 74.67 13.33 37.41
C GLY A 178 73.25 12.70 37.51
N GLY A 179 73.00 11.46 37.07
CA GLY A 179 72.10 10.51 37.80
C GLY A 179 70.55 10.47 37.60
N PHE A 180 70.01 9.27 37.89
CA PHE A 180 68.64 8.90 38.36
C PHE A 180 67.37 9.02 37.45
N SER A 181 66.82 7.83 37.09
CA SER A 181 65.40 7.38 36.97
C SER A 181 64.28 8.20 36.26
N PRO A 182 63.39 7.56 35.45
CA PRO A 182 62.31 8.24 34.71
C PRO A 182 60.88 8.14 35.30
N PRO A 183 60.09 9.23 35.25
CA PRO A 183 58.61 9.22 35.18
C PRO A 183 58.14 9.71 33.79
N GLN A 184 57.16 9.12 33.08
CA GLN A 184 55.82 8.61 33.39
C GLN A 184 54.74 9.67 33.67
N LEU A 185 53.75 9.75 32.76
CA LEU A 185 52.42 10.33 33.01
C LEU A 185 51.40 9.20 33.18
N ARG A 186 50.88 9.01 34.41
CA ARG A 186 49.82 8.02 34.70
C ARG A 186 48.90 8.46 35.86
N ARG A 187 47.65 8.78 35.51
CA ARG A 187 46.38 8.49 36.20
C ARG A 187 46.29 8.53 37.75
N VAL A 188 45.48 9.46 38.26
CA VAL A 188 44.66 9.41 39.51
C VAL A 188 43.34 10.17 39.15
N GLN A 189 42.08 9.78 39.38
CA GLN A 189 41.30 8.95 40.34
C GLN A 189 40.56 9.79 41.42
N THR A 190 39.41 9.30 41.92
CA THR A 190 38.40 9.91 42.84
C THR A 190 37.35 10.84 42.18
N GLY A 191 36.13 11.04 42.72
CA GLY A 191 35.42 10.24 43.76
C GLY A 191 34.24 10.91 44.52
N HIS A 192 32.98 10.63 44.11
CA HIS A 192 31.72 10.55 44.90
C HIS A 192 31.16 11.72 45.80
N THR A 193 29.82 11.79 45.82
CA THR A 193 28.87 12.28 46.87
C THR A 193 28.75 13.78 47.27
N GLY A 194 27.49 14.27 47.43
CA GLY A 194 27.14 15.56 48.06
C GLY A 194 25.74 16.12 47.68
N VAL A 195 24.90 16.51 48.66
CA VAL A 195 23.43 16.81 48.60
C VAL A 195 23.05 17.63 49.89
N PRO A 196 21.98 18.48 50.02
CA PRO A 196 20.73 18.64 49.24
C PRO A 196 20.26 20.10 48.88
N ALA A 197 19.08 20.18 48.22
CA ALA A 197 17.94 21.14 48.37
C ALA A 197 18.06 22.69 48.36
N PRO A 198 17.03 23.37 47.80
CA PRO A 198 16.52 24.69 48.25
C PRO A 198 15.03 24.64 48.73
N PRO A 199 14.57 25.57 49.61
CA PRO A 199 13.20 25.58 50.16
C PRO A 199 12.21 26.58 49.50
N GLU A 200 11.02 26.63 50.09
CA GLU A 200 9.72 27.20 49.68
C GLU A 200 9.62 28.75 49.57
N GLN A 201 8.76 29.23 48.62
CA GLN A 201 7.69 30.27 48.74
C GLN A 201 7.92 31.67 49.40
N PRO A 202 7.05 32.69 49.20
CA PRO A 202 6.29 33.12 48.00
C PRO A 202 6.28 34.68 47.77
N GLU A 203 5.34 35.17 46.95
CA GLU A 203 4.57 36.46 47.09
C GLU A 203 4.93 37.78 46.34
N VAL A 204 3.88 38.59 46.12
CA VAL A 204 3.75 40.04 45.74
C VAL A 204 4.21 40.57 44.35
N LEU A 205 3.26 40.54 43.40
CA LEU A 205 2.69 41.60 42.52
C LEU A 205 3.51 42.75 41.83
N PRO A 206 3.05 43.27 40.66
CA PRO A 206 3.72 44.28 39.82
C PRO A 206 3.19 45.74 40.02
N PRO A 207 3.84 46.77 39.42
CA PRO A 207 3.33 47.36 38.16
C PRO A 207 4.44 47.97 37.24
N GLY A 208 4.11 48.65 36.13
CA GLY A 208 5.07 49.62 35.53
C GLY A 208 5.17 49.88 34.02
N ARG A 209 4.10 49.69 33.23
CA ARG A 209 3.89 50.22 31.85
C ARG A 209 4.85 51.35 31.37
N ASN A 210 5.53 51.15 30.23
CA ASN A 210 5.76 52.23 29.24
C ASN A 210 6.11 51.70 27.84
N VAL A 211 5.72 52.45 26.80
CA VAL A 211 6.03 52.20 25.38
C VAL A 211 6.29 53.53 24.69
N PRO A 212 7.44 53.70 24.02
CA PRO A 212 7.57 54.49 22.80
C PRO A 212 7.86 53.58 21.60
N ALA A 213 7.87 54.14 20.39
CA ALA A 213 7.83 53.37 19.14
C ALA A 213 8.90 53.79 18.11
N ARG A 214 8.98 52.99 17.04
CA ARG A 214 9.58 53.24 15.71
C ARG A 214 11.10 53.12 15.54
N TYR A 215 11.44 52.09 14.75
CA TYR A 215 12.32 52.10 13.56
C TYR A 215 13.83 52.39 13.70
N LEU A 216 14.59 51.53 13.02
CA LEU A 216 15.99 51.67 12.56
C LEU A 216 17.07 51.82 13.65
N ASP A 217 17.77 50.71 13.93
CA ASP A 217 19.22 50.68 13.74
C ASP A 217 19.70 49.25 13.41
N SER A 218 20.96 49.10 12.99
CA SER A 218 21.56 47.84 12.51
C SER A 218 22.18 46.98 13.62
N PRO A 219 22.10 45.64 13.53
CA PRO A 219 22.80 44.75 14.46
C PRO A 219 24.30 44.70 14.15
N VAL A 220 25.12 44.94 15.17
CA VAL A 220 26.59 44.78 15.11
C VAL A 220 26.97 43.32 14.85
N VAL A 221 27.93 43.09 13.94
CA VAL A 221 28.42 41.75 13.59
C VAL A 221 29.25 41.16 14.73
N SER A 222 28.78 40.05 15.32
CA SER A 222 29.57 39.18 16.20
C SER A 222 30.17 38.03 15.40
N HIS A 223 31.49 37.86 15.48
CA HIS A 223 32.25 36.95 14.61
C HIS A 223 32.35 35.52 15.16
N ASP A 224 31.32 34.70 14.99
CA ASP A 224 31.38 33.24 15.25
C ASP A 224 30.83 32.41 14.07
N GLU A 225 31.65 32.27 13.04
CA GLU A 225 31.29 31.58 11.79
C GLU A 225 31.02 30.08 11.96
N LYS A 226 31.46 29.47 13.07
CA LYS A 226 31.42 28.02 13.29
C LYS A 226 30.09 27.51 13.85
N ARG A 227 29.04 28.34 13.83
CA ARG A 227 27.69 28.02 14.34
C ARG A 227 26.53 28.25 13.36
N ARG A 228 26.78 28.59 12.09
CA ARG A 228 25.71 28.70 11.10
C ARG A 228 25.08 27.34 10.78
N SER A 229 23.77 27.30 10.64
CA SER A 229 23.05 26.06 10.30
C SER A 229 23.17 25.73 8.81
N PHE A 230 23.03 24.45 8.43
CA PHE A 230 23.11 24.04 7.02
C PHE A 230 22.06 24.73 6.13
N ILE A 231 20.87 25.01 6.69
CA ILE A 231 19.78 25.73 6.03
C ILE A 231 20.16 27.21 5.83
N GLU A 232 20.73 27.84 6.84
CA GLU A 232 21.20 29.23 6.81
C GLU A 232 22.34 29.43 5.81
N ILE A 233 23.26 28.47 5.70
CA ILE A 233 24.32 28.46 4.68
C ILE A 233 23.69 28.40 3.28
N HIS A 234 22.79 27.44 3.01
CA HIS A 234 22.11 27.32 1.72
C HIS A 234 21.26 28.56 1.36
N GLN A 235 20.63 29.20 2.35
CA GLN A 235 19.86 30.43 2.15
C GLN A 235 20.74 31.68 1.98
N ALA A 236 21.96 31.69 2.51
CA ALA A 236 22.95 32.72 2.20
C ALA A 236 23.47 32.54 0.76
N GLU A 237 23.84 31.30 0.39
CA GLU A 237 24.36 30.95 -0.93
C GLU A 237 23.34 31.21 -2.06
N MET A 238 22.05 30.86 -1.86
CA MET A 238 20.98 31.24 -2.81
C MET A 238 20.83 32.76 -2.96
N ARG A 239 20.92 33.53 -1.86
CA ARG A 239 20.79 35.00 -1.91
C ARG A 239 22.01 35.66 -2.55
N GLU A 240 23.20 35.10 -2.37
CA GLU A 240 24.42 35.55 -3.05
C GLU A 240 24.36 35.23 -4.55
N ALA A 241 23.90 34.03 -4.92
CA ALA A 241 23.68 33.66 -6.32
C ALA A 241 22.62 34.53 -7.00
N GLU A 242 21.51 34.85 -6.33
CA GLU A 242 20.47 35.79 -6.79
C GLU A 242 21.04 37.20 -6.96
N GLY A 243 21.81 37.71 -5.99
CA GLY A 243 22.48 39.00 -6.06
C GLY A 243 23.50 39.09 -7.20
N LEU A 244 24.28 38.03 -7.43
CA LEU A 244 25.20 37.92 -8.56
C LEU A 244 24.48 37.84 -9.91
N ALA A 245 23.34 37.13 -9.98
CA ALA A 245 22.50 37.08 -11.17
C ALA A 245 21.93 38.48 -11.51
N PHE A 246 21.40 39.21 -10.52
CA PHE A 246 20.95 40.60 -10.69
C PHE A 246 22.09 41.52 -11.11
N ALA A 247 23.24 41.48 -10.42
CA ALA A 247 24.40 42.32 -10.75
C ALA A 247 24.94 42.04 -12.16
N LYS A 248 24.88 40.78 -12.62
CA LYS A 248 25.24 40.39 -14.00
C LYS A 248 24.21 40.90 -15.01
N ALA A 249 22.92 40.73 -14.73
CA ALA A 249 21.83 41.21 -15.60
C ALA A 249 21.88 42.73 -15.79
N VAL A 250 22.11 43.50 -14.73
CA VAL A 250 22.29 44.96 -14.79
C VAL A 250 23.47 45.35 -15.67
N ARG A 251 24.61 44.64 -15.60
CA ARG A 251 25.80 44.92 -16.44
C ARG A 251 25.53 44.65 -17.92
N THR A 252 24.93 43.52 -18.29
CA THR A 252 24.50 43.29 -19.68
C THR A 252 23.44 44.29 -20.14
N GLY A 253 22.59 44.78 -19.24
CA GLY A 253 21.64 45.86 -19.53
C GLY A 253 22.34 47.17 -19.89
N THR A 254 23.41 47.54 -19.17
CA THR A 254 24.21 48.74 -19.50
C THR A 254 25.04 48.57 -20.76
N ASP A 255 25.58 47.38 -21.04
CA ASP A 255 26.36 47.12 -22.26
C ASP A 255 25.47 47.19 -23.52
N LEU A 256 24.22 46.70 -23.43
CA LEU A 256 23.22 46.84 -24.50
C LEU A 256 22.76 48.29 -24.73
N ALA A 257 22.72 49.11 -23.67
CA ALA A 257 22.38 50.53 -23.78
C ALA A 257 23.46 51.37 -24.50
N HIS A 258 24.72 50.90 -24.55
CA HIS A 258 25.81 51.59 -25.24
C HIS A 258 26.01 51.17 -26.70
N GLN A 259 25.39 50.07 -27.17
CA GLN A 259 25.51 49.64 -28.58
C GLN A 259 24.37 50.12 -29.49
N SER A 260 23.28 50.67 -28.95
CA SER A 260 22.09 51.08 -29.70
C SER A 260 22.13 52.49 -30.28
N ASN A 261 23.24 53.23 -30.12
CA ASN A 261 23.30 54.67 -30.40
C ASN A 261 24.42 55.04 -31.40
N ALA A 262 24.69 54.17 -32.40
CA ALA A 262 25.85 54.28 -33.30
C ALA A 262 25.58 53.91 -34.78
N THR A 263 24.40 54.22 -35.33
CA THR A 263 24.11 54.32 -36.78
C THR A 263 22.73 54.97 -36.95
N SER A 264 22.48 55.96 -37.81
CA SER A 264 23.33 56.67 -38.79
C SER A 264 22.80 58.08 -39.04
N THR A 265 23.68 59.07 -39.29
CA THR A 265 23.62 60.02 -40.45
C THR A 265 24.49 61.27 -40.22
N ALA A 266 25.41 61.53 -41.15
CA ALA A 266 25.67 62.82 -41.79
C ALA A 266 26.90 62.69 -42.72
N ALA A 267 27.09 63.65 -43.61
CA ALA A 267 28.24 63.71 -44.52
C ALA A 267 29.01 65.03 -44.36
N THR A 268 30.18 65.08 -45.00
CA THR A 268 30.98 66.29 -45.28
C THR A 268 31.87 66.78 -44.14
N GLU A 269 32.92 67.51 -44.53
CA GLU A 269 34.20 67.66 -43.84
C GLU A 269 34.30 68.90 -42.94
N SER A 270 35.43 68.97 -42.22
CA SER A 270 36.11 70.17 -41.68
C SER A 270 35.60 70.82 -40.38
N GLY A 271 36.56 71.17 -39.50
CA GLY A 271 36.59 72.57 -39.06
C GLY A 271 36.72 72.96 -37.58
N ALA A 272 37.54 72.28 -36.76
CA ALA A 272 38.17 72.82 -35.52
C ALA A 272 37.30 73.48 -34.41
N ASP A 273 37.33 72.89 -33.21
CA ASP A 273 36.86 73.51 -31.96
C ASP A 273 37.88 74.49 -31.35
N ASP A 274 37.41 75.59 -30.73
CA ASP A 274 38.03 76.21 -29.54
C ASP A 274 37.04 77.14 -28.79
N ALA A 275 37.22 77.27 -27.46
CA ALA A 275 36.81 78.39 -26.57
C ALA A 275 35.34 78.87 -26.46
N PHE A 276 34.89 79.52 -25.37
CA PHE A 276 35.11 79.47 -23.89
C PHE A 276 34.08 80.44 -23.24
N SER A 277 33.71 80.27 -21.94
CA SER A 277 33.05 81.30 -21.08
C SER A 277 31.60 81.76 -21.48
N GLU A 278 30.76 82.43 -20.65
CA GLU A 278 30.73 82.72 -19.20
C GLU A 278 29.27 83.06 -18.71
N SER A 279 28.95 82.71 -17.45
CA SER A 279 28.25 83.50 -16.37
C SER A 279 27.09 84.54 -16.62
N PRO A 280 26.36 85.01 -15.58
CA PRO A 280 25.74 84.29 -14.45
C PRO A 280 24.32 84.80 -13.99
N SER A 281 23.69 84.05 -13.06
CA SER A 281 22.74 84.51 -11.98
C SER A 281 21.35 85.11 -12.29
N SER A 282 20.28 84.47 -11.76
CA SER A 282 18.98 85.08 -11.39
C SER A 282 18.11 84.13 -10.51
N THR A 283 16.84 84.46 -10.19
CA THR A 283 16.43 84.96 -8.86
C THR A 283 14.96 84.64 -8.46
N TYR A 284 14.71 84.32 -7.18
CA TYR A 284 13.40 84.22 -6.46
C TYR A 284 12.42 83.05 -6.77
N SER A 285 11.46 82.84 -5.85
CA SER A 285 10.32 81.91 -5.92
C SER A 285 9.01 82.64 -5.55
N PRO A 286 7.81 82.05 -5.78
CA PRO A 286 7.01 81.68 -4.60
C PRO A 286 6.09 80.43 -4.75
N GLN A 287 5.40 80.17 -3.64
CA GLN A 287 4.51 79.06 -3.23
C GLN A 287 3.27 78.75 -4.12
N ALA A 288 2.63 77.61 -3.80
CA ALA A 288 1.33 77.17 -4.31
C ALA A 288 0.12 77.84 -3.60
N PRO A 289 -1.08 77.86 -4.20
CA PRO A 289 -2.30 78.36 -3.58
C PRO A 289 -3.09 77.28 -2.81
N SER A 290 -3.53 77.64 -1.60
CA SER A 290 -4.62 76.99 -0.85
C SER A 290 -6.01 77.30 -1.47
N ILE A 291 -7.11 76.61 -1.13
CA ILE A 291 -7.97 76.92 0.03
C ILE A 291 -8.99 75.77 0.27
N SER A 292 -9.39 75.59 1.53
CA SER A 292 -10.45 74.68 2.01
C SER A 292 -11.82 75.37 2.16
N GLN A 293 -12.94 74.62 2.21
CA GLN A 293 -14.02 74.76 3.24
C GLN A 293 -15.22 73.80 3.04
N PHE A 294 -15.84 73.38 4.17
CA PHE A 294 -17.25 73.03 4.49
C PHE A 294 -18.21 72.35 3.46
N SER A 295 -19.21 71.53 3.83
CA SER A 295 -19.54 70.79 5.08
C SER A 295 -20.80 69.90 4.91
N THR A 296 -20.93 68.81 5.69
CA THR A 296 -22.14 67.94 5.85
C THR A 296 -22.55 67.15 4.57
N GLN A 297 -23.24 65.99 4.62
CA GLN A 297 -23.96 65.28 5.70
C GLN A 297 -23.52 63.79 5.80
N GLY A 298 -23.97 63.08 6.84
CA GLY A 298 -23.86 61.60 6.96
C GLY A 298 -25.09 60.86 6.39
N PRO A 299 -25.34 59.57 6.74
CA PRO A 299 -24.68 58.76 7.77
C PRO A 299 -24.01 57.46 7.26
N LEU A 300 -23.18 56.84 8.11
CA LEU A 300 -22.87 55.41 8.06
C LEU A 300 -23.08 54.77 9.43
N VAL A 301 -23.54 53.52 9.41
CA VAL A 301 -24.03 52.74 10.55
C VAL A 301 -23.30 51.40 10.55
N TYR A 302 -22.54 51.11 11.63
CA TYR A 302 -22.11 49.79 12.17
C TYR A 302 -21.69 48.65 11.19
N SER A 303 -20.70 47.80 11.46
CA SER A 303 -19.68 47.73 12.52
C SER A 303 -18.64 46.69 12.07
N THR A 304 -17.36 46.90 12.37
CA THR A 304 -16.35 45.84 12.24
C THR A 304 -16.60 44.72 13.24
N LYS A 305 -16.30 43.47 12.87
CA LYS A 305 -16.33 42.30 13.76
C LYS A 305 -14.91 41.95 14.22
N GLN A 306 -14.70 41.86 15.53
CA GLN A 306 -13.50 41.27 16.13
C GLN A 306 -13.71 39.77 16.41
N PRO A 307 -12.64 38.97 16.53
CA PRO A 307 -12.71 37.66 17.20
C PRO A 307 -13.02 37.83 18.71
N PRO A 308 -13.69 36.85 19.36
CA PRO A 308 -14.16 36.98 20.74
C PRO A 308 -13.04 36.74 21.78
N PRO A 309 -13.10 37.41 22.95
CA PRO A 309 -12.20 37.16 24.08
C PRO A 309 -12.66 35.96 24.96
N PRO A 310 -11.76 35.38 25.78
CA PRO A 310 -12.13 34.34 26.75
C PRO A 310 -12.97 34.89 27.92
N PRO A 311 -13.86 34.09 28.53
CA PRO A 311 -14.77 34.55 29.59
C PRO A 311 -14.10 34.59 30.98
N PRO A 312 -14.56 35.47 31.89
CA PRO A 312 -14.07 35.55 33.27
C PRO A 312 -14.64 34.44 34.17
N PRO A 313 -13.93 34.06 35.26
CA PRO A 313 -14.44 33.09 36.23
C PRO A 313 -15.64 33.65 37.01
N ARG A 314 -16.67 32.82 37.21
CA ARG A 314 -17.89 33.23 37.93
C ARG A 314 -18.26 32.19 38.99
N ASN A 315 -18.19 32.59 40.25
CA ASN A 315 -18.53 31.74 41.40
C ASN A 315 -19.98 31.21 41.30
N ARG A 316 -20.18 29.94 41.66
CA ARG A 316 -21.50 29.36 41.92
C ARG A 316 -21.46 28.66 43.29
N PRO A 317 -22.42 28.91 44.21
CA PRO A 317 -22.44 28.29 45.52
C PRO A 317 -22.85 26.79 45.47
N PRO A 318 -22.52 25.99 46.50
CA PRO A 318 -22.88 24.58 46.55
C PRO A 318 -24.38 24.37 46.86
N PRO A 319 -25.04 23.36 46.25
CA PRO A 319 -26.29 22.83 46.78
C PRO A 319 -26.01 22.05 48.08
N GLN A 320 -26.72 22.37 49.16
CA GLN A 320 -26.57 21.68 50.44
C GLN A 320 -27.36 20.36 50.48
N VAL A 321 -26.93 19.46 51.38
CA VAL A 321 -27.65 18.24 51.73
C VAL A 321 -28.84 18.57 52.65
N SER A 322 -29.99 17.93 52.39
CA SER A 322 -31.09 17.74 53.35
C SER A 322 -31.76 16.42 52.94
N GLN A 323 -31.62 15.29 53.64
CA GLN A 323 -32.09 15.01 55.00
C GLN A 323 -33.55 15.42 55.24
N ILE A 324 -34.43 14.42 55.28
CA ILE A 324 -35.41 14.19 56.34
C ILE A 324 -35.63 12.67 56.41
N THR A 325 -35.65 12.11 57.63
CA THR A 325 -35.91 10.69 57.91
C THR A 325 -37.01 10.57 58.96
N GLN A 326 -38.11 9.91 58.61
CA GLN A 326 -39.10 9.27 59.50
C GLN A 326 -40.08 8.51 58.58
N ALA A 327 -40.26 7.17 58.57
CA ALA A 327 -40.13 6.06 59.53
C ALA A 327 -41.46 5.62 60.18
N SER A 328 -42.09 4.60 59.59
CA SER A 328 -43.09 3.71 60.21
C SER A 328 -43.10 2.36 59.49
N PHE A 329 -43.22 1.25 60.23
CA PHE A 329 -43.07 -0.13 59.73
C PHE A 329 -44.42 -0.82 59.43
N SER A 330 -44.45 -1.74 58.46
CA SER A 330 -45.11 -3.06 58.61
C SER A 330 -44.82 -4.05 57.46
N GLU A 331 -44.19 -5.18 57.80
CA GLU A 331 -44.45 -6.56 57.32
C GLU A 331 -44.55 -6.95 55.81
N ARG A 332 -43.55 -7.76 55.41
CA ARG A 332 -43.64 -9.17 54.93
C ARG A 332 -44.29 -9.52 53.55
N SER A 333 -43.59 -10.44 52.88
CA SER A 333 -44.07 -11.47 51.91
C SER A 333 -44.15 -11.18 50.39
N GLN A 334 -43.30 -11.93 49.67
CA GLN A 334 -43.59 -12.69 48.43
C GLN A 334 -43.70 -11.97 47.06
N ILE A 335 -43.29 -12.73 46.03
CA ILE A 335 -43.21 -12.35 44.61
C ILE A 335 -44.42 -12.94 43.87
N PRO A 336 -45.22 -12.14 43.13
CA PRO A 336 -46.24 -12.64 42.21
C PRO A 336 -45.71 -12.89 40.78
N GLN A 337 -46.33 -13.84 40.07
CA GLN A 337 -46.05 -14.20 38.67
C GLN A 337 -46.94 -13.42 37.67
N PRO A 338 -46.56 -13.31 36.38
CA PRO A 338 -47.45 -12.79 35.32
C PRO A 338 -48.57 -13.80 34.92
N PRO A 339 -49.73 -13.31 34.42
CA PRO A 339 -50.95 -14.12 34.24
C PRO A 339 -51.12 -14.86 32.88
N PRO A 340 -52.07 -15.83 32.77
CA PRO A 340 -52.22 -16.74 31.61
C PRO A 340 -53.29 -16.31 30.56
N PRO A 341 -53.32 -16.95 29.35
CA PRO A 341 -54.23 -16.61 28.25
C PRO A 341 -55.61 -17.31 28.28
N ARG A 342 -56.57 -16.85 27.45
CA ARG A 342 -57.90 -17.47 27.25
C ARG A 342 -58.39 -17.49 25.78
N SER A 343 -58.71 -18.71 25.32
CA SER A 343 -59.85 -19.14 24.45
C SER A 343 -60.53 -18.19 23.42
N ALA A 344 -60.73 -18.70 22.21
CA ALA A 344 -61.51 -18.09 21.10
C ALA A 344 -62.97 -18.59 20.99
N PRO A 345 -63.80 -18.02 20.08
CA PRO A 345 -65.01 -18.64 19.51
C PRO A 345 -64.89 -18.99 18.00
N GLN A 346 -65.98 -19.45 17.38
CA GLN A 346 -66.01 -20.31 16.17
C GLN A 346 -66.92 -19.80 15.02
N GLY A 347 -66.85 -20.44 13.84
CA GLY A 347 -67.89 -20.44 12.77
C GLY A 347 -67.37 -20.01 11.37
N ALA A 348 -67.33 -20.75 10.25
CA ALA A 348 -67.77 -22.09 9.78
C ALA A 348 -68.88 -22.07 8.69
N GLN A 349 -68.61 -22.63 7.50
CA GLN A 349 -69.58 -23.15 6.51
C GLN A 349 -68.91 -24.05 5.44
N TYR A 350 -69.70 -24.80 4.65
CA TYR A 350 -69.27 -25.94 3.80
C TYR A 350 -69.63 -25.76 2.27
N PRO A 351 -70.06 -26.77 1.44
CA PRO A 351 -69.23 -27.42 0.40
C PRO A 351 -69.74 -27.24 -1.09
N PRO A 352 -69.77 -28.24 -2.03
CA PRO A 352 -68.69 -28.61 -2.96
C PRO A 352 -69.06 -28.77 -4.48
N HIS A 353 -68.06 -29.09 -5.33
CA HIS A 353 -68.14 -29.63 -6.73
C HIS A 353 -68.77 -28.73 -7.84
N SER A 354 -68.54 -28.89 -9.16
CA SER A 354 -67.98 -30.00 -9.99
C SER A 354 -67.18 -29.54 -11.23
N GLN A 355 -66.24 -30.41 -11.67
CA GLN A 355 -65.87 -30.81 -13.07
C GLN A 355 -65.10 -29.91 -14.11
N ASP A 356 -64.08 -30.59 -14.67
CA ASP A 356 -63.64 -30.74 -16.08
C ASP A 356 -62.72 -29.75 -16.85
N ASN A 357 -61.45 -30.19 -16.99
CA ASN A 357 -60.64 -30.41 -18.22
C ASN A 357 -60.51 -29.30 -19.31
N TYR A 358 -59.32 -28.97 -19.86
CA TYR A 358 -58.22 -29.87 -20.29
C TYR A 358 -56.79 -29.23 -20.26
N GLN A 359 -55.78 -30.13 -20.37
CA GLN A 359 -54.32 -30.02 -20.58
C GLN A 359 -53.77 -28.99 -21.60
N PRO A 360 -52.42 -28.79 -21.73
CA PRO A 360 -51.28 -29.47 -21.06
C PRO A 360 -50.43 -28.56 -20.13
N GLU A 361 -49.89 -29.00 -18.98
CA GLU A 361 -48.98 -30.13 -18.65
C GLU A 361 -47.50 -29.89 -19.06
N THR A 362 -46.53 -29.58 -18.16
CA THR A 362 -45.91 -30.28 -16.97
C THR A 362 -44.63 -31.07 -17.37
N PRO A 363 -43.72 -31.58 -16.46
CA PRO A 363 -43.80 -31.78 -14.99
C PRO A 363 -42.58 -31.29 -14.14
N GLU A 364 -42.77 -30.75 -12.93
CA GLU A 364 -42.63 -31.39 -11.58
C GLU A 364 -41.19 -31.44 -10.98
N ARG A 365 -40.93 -31.58 -9.65
CA ARG A 365 -41.82 -31.65 -8.45
C ARG A 365 -41.16 -31.05 -7.19
N LEU A 366 -41.99 -30.69 -6.21
CA LEU A 366 -41.58 -30.41 -4.82
C LEU A 366 -41.41 -31.70 -4.00
N LYS A 367 -40.58 -31.64 -2.94
CA LYS A 367 -41.00 -32.09 -1.60
C LYS A 367 -40.63 -31.06 -0.54
N LYS A 368 -41.57 -30.73 0.35
CA LYS A 368 -41.40 -29.80 1.46
C LYS A 368 -41.54 -30.58 2.78
N GLY A 369 -40.45 -30.67 3.54
CA GLY A 369 -40.46 -31.17 4.93
C GLY A 369 -40.56 -30.01 5.92
N GLN A 370 -41.16 -30.25 7.09
CA GLN A 370 -41.24 -29.25 8.16
C GLN A 370 -39.92 -29.22 8.95
N ALA A 371 -39.44 -28.02 9.29
CA ALA A 371 -38.32 -27.82 10.20
C ALA A 371 -38.81 -27.06 11.45
N LEU A 372 -38.40 -27.53 12.63
CA LEU A 372 -38.68 -26.88 13.92
C LEU A 372 -37.56 -25.91 14.28
N ASN A 373 -37.88 -24.89 15.08
CA ASN A 373 -36.92 -23.88 15.51
C ASN A 373 -35.90 -24.49 16.48
N HIS A 374 -34.65 -24.58 16.06
CA HIS A 374 -33.52 -25.01 16.87
C HIS A 374 -32.35 -24.03 16.70
N SER A 375 -31.75 -23.56 17.80
CA SER A 375 -30.62 -22.63 17.75
C SER A 375 -29.32 -23.38 17.38
N PRO A 376 -28.47 -22.85 16.48
CA PRO A 376 -27.24 -23.52 16.07
C PRO A 376 -26.17 -23.43 17.16
N THR A 377 -26.09 -24.46 18.01
CA THR A 377 -24.98 -24.62 18.95
C THR A 377 -23.71 -25.00 18.17
N SER A 378 -22.60 -24.28 18.37
CA SER A 378 -21.41 -24.38 17.52
C SER A 378 -20.55 -25.62 17.79
N ILE A 379 -20.72 -26.70 17.03
CA ILE A 379 -19.92 -27.95 17.15
C ILE A 379 -18.75 -27.98 16.15
N HIS A 380 -17.87 -26.97 16.18
CA HIS A 380 -16.66 -26.91 15.34
C HIS A 380 -15.43 -26.49 16.16
N SER A 381 -14.84 -27.42 16.93
CA SER A 381 -13.52 -27.26 17.59
C SER A 381 -12.85 -28.60 17.96
N THR A 382 -13.05 -29.67 17.18
CA THR A 382 -12.50 -31.01 17.49
C THR A 382 -12.06 -31.82 16.25
N THR A 383 -11.06 -31.34 15.51
CA THR A 383 -10.28 -32.16 14.53
C THR A 383 -8.93 -31.50 14.19
N SER A 384 -7.97 -31.54 15.13
CA SER A 384 -6.54 -31.41 14.76
C SER A 384 -6.05 -32.74 14.18
N SER A 385 -6.60 -33.14 13.04
CA SER A 385 -6.32 -34.43 12.40
C SER A 385 -4.89 -34.49 11.84
N PHE A 386 -4.22 -35.62 12.08
CA PHE A 386 -2.89 -35.91 11.55
C PHE A 386 -2.95 -36.09 10.01
N ASN A 387 -2.56 -35.06 9.26
CA ASN A 387 -2.32 -35.18 7.83
C ASN A 387 -0.89 -35.65 7.55
N HIS A 388 -0.69 -36.95 7.42
CA HIS A 388 0.48 -37.49 6.72
C HIS A 388 0.22 -37.54 5.21
N PRO A 389 1.14 -37.06 4.35
CA PRO A 389 1.15 -37.43 2.95
C PRO A 389 1.71 -38.85 2.76
N TYR A 390 1.35 -39.47 1.62
CA TYR A 390 1.73 -40.81 1.10
C TYR A 390 0.87 -42.03 1.48
N ALA A 391 0.82 -42.95 0.50
CA ALA A 391 0.39 -44.35 0.56
C ALA A 391 -1.10 -44.67 0.82
N SER A 392 -1.95 -44.40 -0.18
CA SER A 392 -3.10 -45.27 -0.45
C SER A 392 -2.64 -46.47 -1.29
N LEU A 393 -2.64 -47.68 -0.71
CA LEU A 393 -2.65 -48.93 -1.46
C LEU A 393 -3.72 -49.85 -0.84
N ARG A 394 -4.88 -49.92 -1.47
CA ARG A 394 -5.91 -50.91 -1.12
C ARG A 394 -5.53 -52.25 -1.74
N GLN A 395 -5.51 -53.31 -0.93
CA GLN A 395 -5.57 -54.68 -1.41
C GLN A 395 -6.91 -55.28 -0.97
N GLU A 396 -7.60 -55.94 -1.89
CA GLU A 396 -8.90 -56.55 -1.63
C GLU A 396 -8.74 -57.88 -0.88
N SER A 397 -9.76 -58.25 -0.10
CA SER A 397 -9.99 -59.64 0.32
C SER A 397 -11.49 -59.85 0.52
N ARG A 398 -11.98 -61.02 0.08
CA ARG A 398 -13.40 -61.39 -0.01
C ARG A 398 -13.76 -62.46 1.03
N ALA A 399 -15.06 -62.50 1.35
CA ALA A 399 -15.76 -63.61 2.01
C ALA A 399 -15.38 -63.83 3.51
N SER A 400 -16.28 -64.36 4.35
CA SER A 400 -17.36 -65.30 4.04
C SER A 400 -18.58 -65.18 4.94
N GLU A 401 -19.72 -65.63 4.44
CA GLU A 401 -20.96 -65.83 5.21
C GLU A 401 -20.89 -67.11 6.06
N ARG A 402 -21.53 -67.07 7.24
CA ARG A 402 -22.32 -68.18 7.76
C ARG A 402 -23.30 -67.73 8.84
N ASP A 403 -24.53 -68.22 8.78
CA ASP A 403 -25.54 -68.06 9.83
C ASP A 403 -25.15 -68.75 11.15
N ILE A 404 -25.81 -68.38 12.26
CA ILE A 404 -26.69 -69.29 13.03
C ILE A 404 -27.45 -68.56 14.16
N SER A 405 -28.77 -68.77 14.20
CA SER A 405 -29.77 -68.60 15.28
C SER A 405 -29.64 -67.52 16.39
N VAL A 406 -30.70 -66.73 16.53
CA VAL A 406 -31.06 -65.93 17.73
C VAL A 406 -31.63 -66.81 18.85
N PRO A 407 -31.36 -66.49 20.13
CA PRO A 407 -32.36 -66.61 21.20
C PRO A 407 -32.74 -65.24 21.80
N GLN A 408 -34.03 -65.00 22.03
CA GLN A 408 -34.50 -63.81 22.74
C GLN A 408 -34.32 -63.97 24.27
N ALA A 409 -33.95 -62.88 24.95
CA ALA A 409 -34.86 -62.14 25.87
C ALA A 409 -34.13 -61.42 27.02
N SER A 410 -34.07 -60.08 26.95
CA SER A 410 -34.14 -59.17 28.12
C SER A 410 -34.15 -57.70 27.66
N PRO A 411 -35.01 -56.82 28.22
CA PRO A 411 -35.11 -55.43 27.78
C PRO A 411 -33.98 -54.58 28.40
N ARG A 412 -32.84 -54.46 27.72
CA ARG A 412 -31.85 -53.41 28.05
C ARG A 412 -32.23 -52.09 27.38
N LYS A 413 -32.19 -51.02 28.17
CA LYS A 413 -32.49 -49.64 27.76
C LYS A 413 -31.60 -49.25 26.57
N THR A 414 -32.16 -48.52 25.61
CA THR A 414 -31.40 -47.98 24.47
C THR A 414 -30.47 -46.88 24.94
N SER A 415 -29.25 -47.24 25.33
CA SER A 415 -28.13 -46.29 25.46
C SER A 415 -27.93 -45.59 24.12
N THR A 416 -27.84 -44.27 24.13
CA THR A 416 -27.53 -43.50 22.92
C THR A 416 -26.11 -43.81 22.45
N LEU A 417 -25.82 -43.59 21.17
CA LEU A 417 -24.45 -43.72 20.66
C LEU A 417 -23.47 -42.77 21.38
N HIS A 418 -23.96 -41.67 21.95
CA HIS A 418 -23.15 -40.76 22.76
C HIS A 418 -22.78 -41.36 24.11
N ASP A 419 -23.70 -42.09 24.77
CA ASP A 419 -23.43 -42.79 26.03
C ASP A 419 -22.38 -43.90 25.82
N VAL A 420 -22.48 -44.65 24.72
CA VAL A 420 -21.52 -45.71 24.37
C VAL A 420 -20.13 -45.15 24.08
N VAL A 421 -20.04 -44.05 23.33
CA VAL A 421 -18.75 -43.38 23.04
C VAL A 421 -18.17 -42.73 24.30
N SER A 422 -19.00 -42.22 25.21
CA SER A 422 -18.54 -41.66 26.49
C SER A 422 -18.03 -42.76 27.42
N ALA A 423 -18.78 -43.85 27.59
CA ALA A 423 -18.34 -45.00 28.39
C ALA A 423 -17.03 -45.60 27.87
N ALA A 424 -16.85 -45.71 26.54
CA ALA A 424 -15.59 -46.16 25.93
C ALA A 424 -14.43 -45.14 26.10
N ALA A 425 -14.74 -43.86 26.32
CA ALA A 425 -13.74 -42.83 26.63
C ALA A 425 -13.37 -42.79 28.12
N ASP A 426 -14.29 -43.20 28.98
CA ASP A 426 -14.08 -43.35 30.41
C ASP A 426 -13.24 -44.62 30.69
N ASP A 427 -13.64 -45.75 30.13
CA ASP A 427 -12.91 -47.02 30.10
C ASP A 427 -11.44 -46.86 29.63
N ALA A 428 -11.19 -46.11 28.55
CA ALA A 428 -9.83 -45.85 28.07
C ALA A 428 -8.99 -44.98 29.03
N LEU A 429 -9.61 -44.12 29.84
CA LEU A 429 -8.93 -43.31 30.85
C LEU A 429 -8.69 -44.11 32.14
N ASP A 430 -9.65 -44.92 32.55
CA ASP A 430 -9.55 -45.78 33.73
C ASP A 430 -8.45 -46.83 33.55
N ASP A 431 -8.27 -47.38 32.33
CA ASP A 431 -7.09 -48.19 31.97
C ASP A 431 -5.78 -47.42 32.20
N PHE A 432 -5.65 -46.21 31.63
CA PHE A 432 -4.45 -45.39 31.77
C PHE A 432 -4.13 -45.10 33.24
N VAL A 433 -5.16 -44.80 34.05
CA VAL A 433 -5.03 -44.54 35.48
C VAL A 433 -4.65 -45.81 36.23
N ALA A 434 -5.25 -46.96 35.93
CA ALA A 434 -4.93 -48.25 36.55
C ALA A 434 -3.47 -48.65 36.30
N LEU A 435 -3.02 -48.57 35.04
CA LEU A 435 -1.66 -48.88 34.63
C LEU A 435 -0.63 -47.95 35.29
N THR A 436 -0.94 -46.66 35.46
CA THR A 436 -0.03 -45.67 36.07
C THR A 436 -0.14 -45.54 37.59
N ARG A 437 -1.16 -46.14 38.23
CA ARG A 437 -1.46 -45.98 39.68
C ARG A 437 -0.28 -46.32 40.59
N HIS A 438 0.57 -47.25 40.19
CA HIS A 438 1.77 -47.67 40.93
C HIS A 438 2.77 -46.52 41.17
N LEU A 439 2.73 -45.45 40.37
CA LEU A 439 3.57 -44.26 40.56
C LEU A 439 3.08 -43.32 41.66
N PHE A 440 1.80 -43.39 42.07
CA PHE A 440 1.18 -42.34 42.89
C PHE A 440 1.79 -42.26 44.30
N GLU A 441 2.16 -43.39 44.91
CA GLU A 441 2.87 -43.39 46.19
C GLU A 441 4.31 -42.89 46.06
N LEU A 442 4.97 -43.15 44.93
CA LEU A 442 6.30 -42.60 44.61
C LEU A 442 6.24 -41.07 44.42
N PHE A 443 5.18 -40.54 43.81
CA PHE A 443 4.90 -39.11 43.75
C PHE A 443 4.61 -38.52 45.14
N ARG A 444 3.81 -39.20 45.97
CA ARG A 444 3.47 -38.79 47.34
C ARG A 444 4.70 -38.73 48.24
N LEU A 445 5.47 -39.83 48.33
CA LEU A 445 6.69 -39.92 49.13
C LEU A 445 7.74 -38.86 48.72
N HIS A 446 7.91 -38.62 47.41
CA HIS A 446 8.89 -37.64 46.96
C HIS A 446 8.42 -36.20 47.16
N SER A 447 7.16 -35.87 46.87
CA SER A 447 6.62 -34.52 47.11
C SER A 447 6.67 -34.14 48.59
N GLU A 448 6.20 -35.00 49.50
CA GLU A 448 6.29 -34.77 50.95
C GLU A 448 7.75 -34.59 51.44
N SER A 449 8.72 -35.27 50.82
CA SER A 449 10.15 -35.11 51.14
C SER A 449 10.76 -33.75 50.74
N VAL A 450 10.10 -33.01 49.85
CA VAL A 450 10.55 -31.69 49.34
C VAL A 450 9.70 -30.56 49.91
N ARG A 451 8.38 -30.71 49.89
CA ARG A 451 7.39 -29.76 50.39
C ARG A 451 6.09 -30.50 50.70
N PRO A 452 5.63 -30.53 51.97
CA PRO A 452 4.38 -31.18 52.33
C PRO A 452 3.21 -30.66 51.50
N LEU A 453 2.36 -31.54 50.98
CA LEU A 453 1.22 -31.17 50.12
C LEU A 453 0.22 -30.30 50.89
N VAL A 454 0.13 -30.49 52.21
CA VAL A 454 -0.65 -29.65 53.14
C VAL A 454 -0.12 -28.20 53.20
N SER A 455 1.10 -27.91 52.75
CA SER A 455 1.63 -26.53 52.63
C SER A 455 1.36 -25.87 51.26
N CYS A 456 0.79 -26.59 50.29
CA CYS A 456 0.50 -26.07 48.96
C CYS A 456 -0.91 -25.45 48.87
N SER A 457 -1.02 -24.37 48.10
CA SER A 457 -2.30 -23.81 47.67
C SER A 457 -2.93 -24.64 46.55
N PHE A 458 -4.24 -24.49 46.36
CA PHE A 458 -4.94 -25.13 45.24
C PHE A 458 -4.45 -24.63 43.86
N GLU A 459 -4.04 -23.37 43.77
CA GLU A 459 -3.46 -22.77 42.56
C GLU A 459 -2.09 -23.37 42.22
N GLU A 460 -1.23 -23.62 43.21
CA GLU A 460 0.07 -24.26 43.01
C GLU A 460 -0.09 -25.71 42.53
N LEU A 461 -1.05 -26.46 43.09
CA LEU A 461 -1.37 -27.82 42.68
C LEU A 461 -1.93 -27.86 41.25
N ALA A 462 -2.89 -26.97 40.94
CA ALA A 462 -3.47 -26.84 39.59
C ALA A 462 -2.42 -26.42 38.55
N ARG A 463 -1.52 -25.48 38.89
CA ARG A 463 -0.43 -25.05 38.01
C ARG A 463 0.63 -26.14 37.81
N GLY A 464 0.92 -26.91 38.86
CA GLY A 464 1.73 -28.13 38.78
C GLY A 464 1.12 -29.18 37.83
N ALA A 465 -0.20 -29.38 37.90
CA ALA A 465 -0.91 -30.31 37.03
C ALA A 465 -0.89 -29.86 35.56
N LEU A 466 -1.14 -28.58 35.28
CA LEU A 466 -1.02 -28.00 33.93
C LEU A 466 0.39 -28.20 33.37
N TRP A 467 1.42 -27.91 34.18
CA TRP A 467 2.82 -28.07 33.80
C TRP A 467 3.15 -29.51 33.42
N TRP A 468 2.80 -30.47 34.28
CA TRP A 468 3.12 -31.88 34.04
C TRP A 468 2.31 -32.49 32.89
N PHE A 469 1.03 -32.13 32.77
CA PHE A 469 0.21 -32.53 31.62
C PHE A 469 0.79 -31.99 30.30
N LEU A 470 1.19 -30.71 30.25
CA LEU A 470 1.82 -30.11 29.07
C LEU A 470 3.18 -30.75 28.74
N THR A 471 3.99 -31.02 29.77
CA THR A 471 5.32 -31.64 29.63
C THR A 471 5.19 -33.07 29.10
N GLY A 472 4.41 -33.92 29.77
CA GLY A 472 4.19 -35.31 29.36
C GLY A 472 3.54 -35.43 27.99
N ARG A 473 2.54 -34.58 27.69
CA ARG A 473 1.93 -34.52 26.35
C ARG A 473 2.95 -34.12 25.28
N SER A 474 3.77 -33.09 25.53
CA SER A 474 4.78 -32.65 24.56
C SER A 474 5.89 -33.67 24.36
N ALA A 475 6.27 -34.40 25.42
CA ALA A 475 7.25 -35.48 25.35
C ALA A 475 6.70 -36.69 24.56
N LEU A 476 5.45 -37.08 24.79
CA LEU A 476 4.78 -38.15 24.04
C LEU A 476 4.60 -37.79 22.56
N GLU A 477 4.16 -36.56 22.28
CA GLU A 477 4.05 -36.03 20.91
C GLU A 477 5.42 -35.89 20.20
N ALA A 478 6.54 -35.85 20.94
CA ALA A 478 7.88 -35.91 20.35
C ALA A 478 8.29 -37.37 20.10
N ALA A 479 8.20 -38.22 21.11
CA ALA A 479 8.54 -39.64 21.03
C ALA A 479 7.83 -40.34 19.85
N ILE A 480 6.52 -40.17 19.70
CA ILE A 480 5.73 -40.77 18.60
C ILE A 480 6.21 -40.36 17.20
N LYS A 481 6.89 -39.21 17.05
CA LYS A 481 7.42 -38.73 15.76
C LYS A 481 8.82 -39.26 15.47
N GLU A 482 9.60 -39.59 16.50
CA GLU A 482 10.96 -40.10 16.37
C GLU A 482 10.96 -41.60 16.05
N ARG A 483 11.65 -41.99 14.98
CA ARG A 483 11.87 -43.41 14.65
C ARG A 483 13.25 -43.82 15.17
N PRO A 484 13.36 -44.73 16.15
CA PRO A 484 14.66 -45.20 16.62
C PRO A 484 15.40 -45.93 15.49
N THR A 485 16.65 -45.56 15.26
CA THR A 485 17.52 -46.12 14.22
C THR A 485 18.48 -47.18 14.74
N ASN A 486 18.92 -47.06 16.00
CA ASN A 486 19.90 -47.93 16.66
C ASN A 486 19.32 -48.49 17.98
N PRO A 487 19.81 -49.65 18.48
CA PRO A 487 19.33 -50.25 19.74
C PRO A 487 19.44 -49.33 20.97
N GLU A 488 20.50 -48.53 21.08
CA GLU A 488 20.64 -47.54 22.16
C GLU A 488 19.58 -46.43 22.06
N HIS A 489 19.27 -46.00 20.84
CA HIS A 489 18.22 -45.02 20.56
C HIS A 489 16.82 -45.60 20.82
N GLN A 490 16.61 -46.91 20.64
CA GLN A 490 15.40 -47.62 21.03
C GLN A 490 15.19 -47.55 22.55
N MET A 491 16.25 -47.82 23.33
CA MET A 491 16.22 -47.76 24.80
C MET A 491 15.97 -46.33 25.31
N GLN A 492 16.61 -45.33 24.69
CA GLN A 492 16.38 -43.91 25.03
C GLN A 492 14.95 -43.46 24.67
N HIS A 493 14.41 -43.90 23.53
CA HIS A 493 13.05 -43.61 23.08
C HIS A 493 12.00 -44.22 24.01
N GLU A 494 12.13 -45.50 24.39
CA GLU A 494 11.21 -46.11 25.37
C GLU A 494 11.33 -45.44 26.74
N ARG A 495 12.53 -45.03 27.20
CA ARG A 495 12.68 -44.24 28.42
C ARG A 495 11.97 -42.88 28.35
N ALA A 496 12.07 -42.17 27.23
CA ALA A 496 11.37 -40.89 27.03
C ALA A 496 9.84 -41.06 27.01
N LYS A 497 9.35 -42.15 26.41
CA LYS A 497 7.94 -42.55 26.38
C LYS A 497 7.41 -42.94 27.77
N GLN A 498 8.18 -43.69 28.56
CA GLN A 498 7.87 -43.97 29.97
C GLN A 498 7.81 -42.69 30.81
N GLN A 499 8.76 -41.77 30.63
CA GLN A 499 8.72 -40.46 31.29
C GLN A 499 7.46 -39.67 30.91
N ALA A 500 7.07 -39.70 29.63
CA ALA A 500 5.90 -38.99 29.14
C ALA A 500 4.59 -39.52 29.77
N TYR A 501 4.44 -40.84 29.93
CA TYR A 501 3.32 -41.42 30.68
C TYR A 501 3.33 -41.00 32.16
N ALA A 502 4.50 -41.02 32.80
CA ALA A 502 4.64 -40.61 34.19
C ALA A 502 4.28 -39.13 34.41
N ASP A 503 4.71 -38.23 33.53
CA ASP A 503 4.37 -36.80 33.63
C ASP A 503 2.87 -36.55 33.38
N LEU A 504 2.22 -37.30 32.48
CA LEU A 504 0.76 -37.27 32.35
C LEU A 504 0.06 -37.78 33.63
N ALA A 505 0.61 -38.82 34.27
CA ALA A 505 0.11 -39.36 35.53
C ALA A 505 0.30 -38.40 36.72
N LYS A 506 1.41 -37.65 36.80
CA LYS A 506 1.60 -36.54 37.76
C LYS A 506 0.48 -35.50 37.62
N GLY A 507 0.13 -35.16 36.37
CA GLY A 507 -0.97 -34.24 36.05
C GLY A 507 -2.30 -34.71 36.63
N TRP A 508 -2.68 -35.97 36.36
CA TRP A 508 -3.90 -36.60 36.91
C TRP A 508 -3.92 -36.66 38.44
N TRP A 509 -2.84 -37.16 39.03
CA TRP A 509 -2.71 -37.39 40.48
C TRP A 509 -2.89 -36.09 41.28
N LEU A 510 -2.33 -34.98 40.79
CA LEU A 510 -2.53 -33.66 41.38
C LEU A 510 -4.01 -33.20 41.31
N THR A 511 -4.71 -33.43 40.19
CA THR A 511 -6.08 -32.95 39.99
C THR A 511 -7.19 -33.80 40.63
N GLU A 512 -7.07 -35.14 40.60
CA GLU A 512 -8.17 -36.04 40.99
C GLU A 512 -7.94 -36.78 42.32
N GLU A 513 -6.69 -36.96 42.76
CA GLU A 513 -6.41 -37.57 44.07
C GLU A 513 -6.14 -36.47 45.11
N ILE A 514 -5.13 -35.60 44.86
CA ILE A 514 -4.61 -34.67 45.87
C ILE A 514 -5.49 -33.43 46.11
N VAL A 515 -6.00 -32.77 45.07
CA VAL A 515 -6.91 -31.61 45.26
C VAL A 515 -8.20 -32.00 46.02
N PRO A 516 -8.89 -33.12 45.70
CA PRO A 516 -10.02 -33.59 46.48
C PRO A 516 -9.67 -34.03 47.91
N GLU A 517 -8.54 -34.72 48.13
CA GLU A 517 -8.07 -35.08 49.48
C GLU A 517 -7.92 -33.85 50.37
N LEU A 518 -7.25 -32.80 49.87
CA LEU A 518 -7.04 -31.56 50.61
C LEU A 518 -8.32 -30.74 50.80
N ASN A 519 -9.26 -30.76 49.85
CA ASN A 519 -10.55 -30.09 49.97
C ASN A 519 -11.39 -30.70 51.12
N ASN A 520 -11.42 -32.03 51.21
CA ASN A 520 -12.09 -32.75 52.31
C ASN A 520 -11.49 -32.43 53.70
N GLY A 521 -10.24 -31.95 53.76
CA GLY A 521 -9.50 -31.58 54.97
C GLY A 521 -9.93 -30.28 55.67
N LYS A 522 -11.20 -29.87 55.57
CA LYS A 522 -11.76 -28.60 56.12
C LYS A 522 -11.10 -27.31 55.59
N ARG A 523 -10.63 -27.32 54.34
CA ARG A 523 -10.15 -26.10 53.67
C ARG A 523 -11.30 -25.21 53.22
N PRO A 524 -11.06 -23.91 52.92
CA PRO A 524 -11.93 -23.20 51.98
C PRO A 524 -11.98 -23.98 50.65
N PRO A 525 -13.11 -23.98 49.92
CA PRO A 525 -13.19 -24.68 48.64
C PRO A 525 -12.20 -24.11 47.62
N PRO A 526 -11.81 -24.89 46.59
CA PRO A 526 -11.04 -24.38 45.46
C PRO A 526 -11.75 -23.20 44.77
N SER A 527 -10.97 -22.36 44.09
CA SER A 527 -11.51 -21.32 43.21
C SER A 527 -12.07 -21.95 41.93
N VAL A 528 -13.03 -21.29 41.30
CA VAL A 528 -13.64 -21.74 40.02
C VAL A 528 -12.57 -22.05 38.96
N GLU A 529 -11.49 -21.26 38.93
CA GLU A 529 -10.37 -21.46 38.01
C GLU A 529 -9.60 -22.77 38.28
N VAL A 530 -9.49 -23.23 39.53
CA VAL A 530 -8.87 -24.53 39.86
C VAL A 530 -9.78 -25.67 39.39
N ASP A 531 -11.09 -25.57 39.58
CA ASP A 531 -12.04 -26.58 39.08
C ASP A 531 -12.11 -26.60 37.54
N ASP A 532 -12.02 -25.43 36.88
CA ASP A 532 -11.90 -25.32 35.41
C ASP A 532 -10.60 -25.97 34.90
N VAL A 533 -9.46 -25.74 35.57
CA VAL A 533 -8.18 -26.40 35.27
C VAL A 533 -8.32 -27.91 35.42
N ARG A 534 -8.85 -28.37 36.55
CA ARG A 534 -9.09 -29.78 36.86
C ARG A 534 -9.93 -30.46 35.77
N ALA A 535 -11.12 -29.91 35.48
CA ALA A 535 -12.01 -30.42 34.44
C ALA A 535 -11.35 -30.41 33.05
N THR A 536 -10.53 -29.39 32.73
CA THR A 536 -9.87 -29.29 31.43
C THR A 536 -8.69 -30.26 31.28
N VAL A 537 -7.89 -30.47 32.33
CA VAL A 537 -6.83 -31.51 32.38
C VAL A 537 -7.46 -32.88 32.17
N VAL A 538 -8.48 -33.24 32.97
CA VAL A 538 -9.21 -34.50 32.86
C VAL A 538 -9.81 -34.69 31.46
N SER A 539 -10.48 -33.67 30.91
CA SER A 539 -11.08 -33.73 29.56
C SER A 539 -10.04 -33.94 28.46
N ASN A 540 -8.85 -33.35 28.58
CA ASN A 540 -7.77 -33.51 27.60
C ASN A 540 -7.02 -34.84 27.77
N LEU A 541 -6.84 -35.32 29.01
CA LEU A 541 -6.26 -36.64 29.27
C LEU A 541 -7.19 -37.77 28.78
N ARG A 542 -8.51 -37.67 29.01
CA ARG A 542 -9.51 -38.61 28.47
C ARG A 542 -9.42 -38.74 26.94
N LYS A 543 -9.36 -37.60 26.24
CA LYS A 543 -9.19 -37.55 24.77
C LYS A 543 -7.85 -38.15 24.31
N LEU A 544 -6.78 -37.94 25.10
CA LEU A 544 -5.46 -38.51 24.81
C LEU A 544 -5.43 -40.03 25.05
N ALA A 545 -6.05 -40.51 26.14
CA ALA A 545 -6.15 -41.93 26.49
C ALA A 545 -6.99 -42.73 25.47
N VAL A 546 -8.09 -42.15 24.97
CA VAL A 546 -8.82 -42.70 23.81
C VAL A 546 -7.91 -42.81 22.58
N SER A 547 -7.05 -41.83 22.33
CA SER A 547 -6.09 -41.91 21.23
C SER A 547 -5.00 -42.97 21.48
N MET A 548 -4.53 -43.12 22.72
CA MET A 548 -3.58 -44.16 23.14
C MET A 548 -4.16 -45.56 22.89
N LYS A 549 -5.36 -45.83 23.43
CA LYS A 549 -6.06 -47.12 23.28
C LYS A 549 -6.44 -47.43 21.83
N LYS A 550 -6.70 -46.41 21.00
CA LYS A 550 -7.04 -46.58 19.57
C LYS A 550 -5.86 -46.97 18.67
N ASN A 551 -4.61 -46.70 19.06
CA ASN A 551 -3.44 -47.01 18.23
C ASN A 551 -2.35 -47.75 19.06
N ASP A 552 -2.78 -48.51 20.07
CA ASP A 552 -1.96 -49.43 20.87
C ASP A 552 -0.72 -48.77 21.54
N PHE A 553 -0.87 -47.53 22.01
CA PHE A 553 0.18 -46.78 22.75
C PHE A 553 -0.26 -46.33 24.15
N LEU A 554 -1.10 -47.12 24.82
CA LEU A 554 -1.25 -47.04 26.28
C LEU A 554 0.08 -47.38 26.99
N PRO A 555 0.22 -47.04 28.28
CA PRO A 555 1.28 -47.57 29.14
C PRO A 555 1.36 -49.11 29.07
N PRO A 556 2.55 -49.71 29.20
CA PRO A 556 2.67 -51.16 29.34
C PRO A 556 2.07 -51.64 30.68
N GLU A 557 1.67 -52.92 30.73
CA GLU A 557 1.23 -53.59 31.96
C GLU A 557 2.38 -53.81 32.96
N GLU A 558 3.63 -53.85 32.49
CA GLU A 558 4.81 -53.95 33.34
C GLU A 558 5.10 -52.61 34.04
N ALA A 559 5.14 -52.65 35.38
CA ALA A 559 5.34 -51.46 36.20
C ALA A 559 6.70 -50.78 35.94
N PHE A 560 6.70 -49.45 35.85
CA PHE A 560 7.91 -48.69 35.53
C PHE A 560 8.93 -48.77 36.66
N LEU A 561 10.19 -49.07 36.32
CA LEU A 561 11.26 -49.14 37.30
C LEU A 561 11.53 -47.74 37.91
N PRO A 562 11.47 -47.56 39.24
CA PRO A 562 11.63 -46.26 39.91
C PRO A 562 12.95 -45.50 39.67
N ALA A 563 13.95 -46.13 39.07
CA ALA A 563 15.23 -45.52 38.69
C ALA A 563 15.25 -44.97 37.25
N ILE A 564 14.24 -45.31 36.43
CA ILE A 564 14.16 -44.90 35.02
C ILE A 564 13.39 -43.58 34.88
N VAL A 565 12.33 -43.40 35.68
CA VAL A 565 11.42 -42.25 35.65
C VAL A 565 11.83 -41.16 36.64
N ASP A 566 11.76 -39.89 36.24
CA ASP A 566 11.84 -38.75 37.14
C ASP A 566 10.59 -38.65 38.03
N ARG A 567 10.81 -38.84 39.33
CA ARG A 567 9.83 -38.72 40.40
C ARG A 567 9.49 -37.28 40.81
N SER A 568 10.18 -36.26 40.29
CA SER A 568 9.97 -34.87 40.72
C SER A 568 8.54 -34.39 40.48
N ILE A 569 7.99 -33.67 41.47
CA ILE A 569 6.67 -33.02 41.40
C ILE A 569 6.86 -31.51 41.40
N TRP A 570 7.69 -31.01 42.31
CA TRP A 570 8.08 -29.61 42.41
C TRP A 570 9.43 -29.41 41.75
N ILE A 571 9.50 -28.48 40.80
CA ILE A 571 10.75 -28.05 40.18
C ILE A 571 11.43 -27.02 41.07
N GLU A 572 12.74 -27.16 41.26
CA GLU A 572 13.54 -26.18 41.99
C GLU A 572 13.71 -24.90 41.14
N TYR A 573 13.48 -23.75 41.77
CA TYR A 573 13.65 -22.43 41.16
C TYR A 573 14.48 -21.52 42.08
N PRO A 574 15.26 -20.57 41.53
CA PRO A 574 15.95 -19.55 42.31
C PRO A 574 15.01 -18.77 43.22
N LYS A 575 15.46 -18.45 44.44
CA LYS A 575 14.72 -17.58 45.36
C LYS A 575 14.79 -16.13 44.85
N LEU A 576 13.63 -15.50 44.63
CA LEU A 576 13.52 -14.15 44.07
C LEU A 576 12.93 -13.17 45.07
N ASN A 577 13.35 -11.91 44.96
CA ASN A 577 12.69 -10.78 45.62
C ASN A 577 11.42 -10.38 44.86
N GLN A 578 10.44 -9.79 45.56
CA GLN A 578 9.15 -9.41 44.97
C GLN A 578 9.31 -8.48 43.74
N ASP A 579 10.23 -7.51 43.78
CA ASP A 579 10.58 -6.66 42.63
C ASP A 579 10.97 -7.46 41.37
N ILE A 580 11.68 -8.58 41.52
CA ILE A 580 12.12 -9.42 40.40
C ILE A 580 10.94 -10.25 39.88
N VAL A 581 10.07 -10.73 40.77
CA VAL A 581 8.81 -11.40 40.38
C VAL A 581 7.92 -10.44 39.59
N SER A 582 7.69 -9.22 40.09
CA SER A 582 6.90 -8.18 39.41
C SER A 582 7.50 -7.77 38.05
N LEU A 583 8.83 -7.74 37.93
CA LEU A 583 9.54 -7.55 36.67
C LEU A 583 9.30 -8.71 35.68
N LEU A 584 9.39 -9.96 36.16
CA LEU A 584 9.13 -11.18 35.38
C LEU A 584 7.65 -11.42 35.07
N TRP A 585 6.75 -10.62 35.64
CA TRP A 585 5.33 -10.52 35.27
C TRP A 585 5.07 -9.38 34.26
N GLY A 586 6.12 -8.68 33.80
CA GLY A 586 6.03 -7.58 32.82
C GLY A 586 5.60 -6.23 33.40
N SER A 587 5.48 -6.10 34.72
CA SER A 587 4.96 -4.88 35.36
C SER A 587 6.00 -3.75 35.34
N SER A 588 5.78 -2.75 34.50
CA SER A 588 6.69 -1.60 34.35
C SER A 588 6.58 -0.57 35.48
N SER A 589 5.52 -0.63 36.30
CA SER A 589 5.11 0.41 37.27
C SER A 589 5.27 -0.02 38.73
N SER A 590 6.36 -0.69 39.08
CA SER A 590 6.76 -0.84 40.49
C SER A 590 7.35 0.46 41.04
N SER A 591 6.50 1.47 41.23
CA SER A 591 6.75 2.62 42.10
C SER A 591 6.25 2.29 43.51
N LEU A 592 7.04 2.63 44.54
CA LEU A 592 6.72 2.37 45.95
C LEU A 592 5.57 3.27 46.50
N THR A 593 4.91 4.04 45.63
CA THR A 593 3.91 5.06 45.96
C THR A 593 2.48 4.70 45.56
N ASP A 594 2.26 3.59 44.85
CA ASP A 594 0.96 3.23 44.30
C ASP A 594 0.29 2.10 45.13
N PRO A 595 -0.79 2.38 45.89
CA PRO A 595 -1.34 1.45 46.88
C PRO A 595 -2.18 0.30 46.28
N LYS A 596 -2.13 0.08 44.96
CA LYS A 596 -2.70 -1.08 44.29
C LYS A 596 -1.73 -1.65 43.25
N PRO A 597 -1.38 -2.96 43.29
CA PRO A 597 -0.71 -3.59 42.17
C PRO A 597 -1.65 -3.57 40.96
N THR A 598 -1.31 -2.79 39.93
CA THR A 598 -2.14 -2.59 38.72
C THR A 598 -2.16 -3.80 37.79
N THR A 599 -1.30 -4.80 38.05
CA THR A 599 -1.26 -6.10 37.36
C THR A 599 -1.31 -7.23 38.38
N SER A 600 -2.45 -7.90 38.48
CA SER A 600 -2.49 -9.29 38.98
C SER A 600 -1.64 -10.19 38.07
N GLY A 601 -1.23 -11.36 38.58
CA GLY A 601 -0.60 -12.40 37.76
C GLY A 601 -1.51 -12.90 36.63
N MET A 602 -0.96 -13.73 35.74
CA MET A 602 -1.79 -14.37 34.70
C MET A 602 -2.71 -15.41 35.33
N ASN A 603 -3.91 -15.50 34.78
CA ASN A 603 -4.82 -16.63 35.00
C ASN A 603 -4.10 -17.95 34.68
N LEU A 604 -4.40 -19.03 35.42
CA LEU A 604 -3.72 -20.33 35.29
C LEU A 604 -3.77 -20.86 33.85
N MET A 605 -4.95 -20.78 33.24
CA MET A 605 -5.20 -21.20 31.85
C MET A 605 -4.72 -20.19 30.80
N GLU A 606 -4.39 -18.95 31.19
CA GLU A 606 -3.72 -17.97 30.32
C GLU A 606 -2.21 -18.22 30.27
N GLY A 607 -1.60 -18.50 31.44
CA GLY A 607 -0.16 -18.79 31.54
C GLY A 607 0.24 -20.16 30.99
N LEU A 608 -0.60 -21.18 31.17
CA LEU A 608 -0.34 -22.56 30.72
C LEU A 608 -1.53 -23.12 29.89
N PRO A 609 -1.78 -22.59 28.68
CA PRO A 609 -2.97 -22.92 27.88
C PRO A 609 -2.98 -24.38 27.36
N LEU A 610 -4.08 -25.10 27.63
CA LEU A 610 -4.25 -26.51 27.21
C LEU A 610 -4.80 -26.71 25.79
N SER A 611 -5.54 -25.73 25.24
CA SER A 611 -6.16 -25.79 23.92
C SER A 611 -6.50 -24.38 23.42
N ASP A 612 -7.20 -24.28 22.28
CA ASP A 612 -8.01 -23.09 22.00
C ASP A 612 -9.04 -22.87 23.12
N SER A 613 -9.39 -21.61 23.38
CA SER A 613 -10.39 -21.21 24.36
C SER A 613 -11.38 -20.18 23.75
N PRO A 614 -12.45 -19.81 24.48
CA PRO A 614 -13.32 -18.69 24.09
C PRO A 614 -12.61 -17.32 24.08
N ALA A 615 -11.44 -17.19 24.72
CA ALA A 615 -10.67 -15.95 24.80
C ALA A 615 -9.53 -15.90 23.77
N ALA A 616 -8.87 -17.01 23.45
CA ALA A 616 -7.69 -17.05 22.59
C ALA A 616 -7.57 -18.34 21.77
N PHE A 617 -6.86 -18.25 20.64
CA PHE A 617 -6.36 -19.41 19.89
C PHE A 617 -4.97 -19.80 20.36
N CYS A 618 -4.69 -21.10 20.47
CA CYS A 618 -3.38 -21.65 20.79
C CYS A 618 -2.78 -22.34 19.55
N PHE A 619 -1.51 -22.06 19.26
CA PHE A 619 -0.83 -22.54 18.04
C PHE A 619 0.33 -23.49 18.33
N ALA A 620 1.23 -23.09 19.24
CA ALA A 620 2.44 -23.84 19.57
C ALA A 620 2.74 -23.71 21.07
N ARG A 621 3.34 -24.75 21.64
CA ARG A 621 3.79 -24.79 23.04
C ARG A 621 5.00 -25.70 23.14
N PHE A 622 5.99 -25.32 23.94
CA PHE A 622 7.15 -26.17 24.23
C PHE A 622 7.87 -25.74 25.52
N ARG A 623 8.65 -26.65 26.09
CA ARG A 623 9.60 -26.33 27.18
C ARG A 623 10.73 -25.45 26.62
N ALA A 624 11.02 -24.36 27.31
CA ALA A 624 12.07 -23.40 26.98
C ALA A 624 12.95 -23.14 28.20
N ASP A 625 14.25 -22.99 27.97
CA ASP A 625 15.24 -22.73 29.01
C ASP A 625 15.50 -21.23 29.09
N VAL A 626 15.18 -20.63 30.24
CA VAL A 626 15.11 -19.17 30.39
C VAL A 626 16.15 -18.69 31.40
N TYR A 627 16.94 -17.70 31.02
CA TYR A 627 18.01 -17.14 31.83
C TYR A 627 17.78 -15.64 32.08
N LEU A 628 17.67 -15.21 33.33
CA LEU A 628 17.65 -13.78 33.70
C LEU A 628 19.07 -13.30 33.99
N MET A 629 19.45 -12.18 33.41
CA MET A 629 20.74 -11.52 33.60
C MET A 629 20.57 -10.02 33.91
N GLU A 630 21.53 -9.46 34.64
CA GLU A 630 21.64 -8.03 34.93
C GLU A 630 22.81 -7.44 34.10
N GLN A 631 22.61 -6.27 33.50
CA GLN A 631 23.63 -5.61 32.69
C GLN A 631 24.93 -5.37 33.46
N GLY A 632 26.03 -5.96 32.98
CA GLY A 632 27.34 -5.91 33.66
C GLY A 632 27.56 -6.98 34.73
N ARG A 633 26.58 -7.86 35.02
CA ARG A 633 26.72 -9.06 35.86
C ARG A 633 26.29 -10.34 35.13
N GLU A 634 26.54 -10.41 33.83
CA GLU A 634 26.06 -11.47 32.92
C GLU A 634 26.47 -12.90 33.37
N ALA A 635 27.60 -13.03 34.07
CA ALA A 635 28.04 -14.29 34.67
C ALA A 635 27.18 -14.80 35.86
N GLN A 636 26.28 -13.97 36.40
CA GLN A 636 25.36 -14.31 37.49
C GLN A 636 23.94 -14.59 36.97
N GLN A 637 23.84 -15.34 35.87
CA GLN A 637 22.56 -15.72 35.28
C GLN A 637 21.71 -16.61 36.22
N LEU A 638 20.43 -16.31 36.35
CA LEU A 638 19.45 -17.15 37.06
C LEU A 638 18.65 -17.98 36.05
N TYR A 639 18.66 -19.31 36.21
CA TYR A 639 17.96 -20.25 35.34
C TYR A 639 16.53 -20.53 35.81
N PHE A 640 15.60 -20.57 34.86
CA PHE A 640 14.20 -20.93 35.05
C PHE A 640 13.74 -21.86 33.92
N PRO A 641 13.48 -23.15 34.18
CA PRO A 641 12.74 -23.97 33.23
C PRO A 641 11.31 -23.43 33.11
N CYS A 642 10.92 -23.05 31.88
CA CYS A 642 9.60 -22.49 31.58
C CYS A 642 8.91 -23.27 30.45
N ILE A 643 7.62 -23.03 30.28
CA ILE A 643 6.88 -23.35 29.05
C ILE A 643 6.65 -22.03 28.31
N LEU A 644 6.98 -22.00 27.01
CA LEU A 644 6.62 -20.93 26.09
C LEU A 644 5.42 -21.38 25.27
N SER A 645 4.36 -20.57 25.26
CA SER A 645 3.13 -20.78 24.50
C SER A 645 2.89 -19.64 23.52
N THR A 646 2.58 -19.96 22.27
CA THR A 646 2.18 -19.00 21.24
C THR A 646 0.67 -19.00 21.08
N VAL A 647 0.04 -17.86 21.39
CA VAL A 647 -1.41 -17.68 21.34
C VAL A 647 -1.80 -16.44 20.53
N ARG A 648 -3.06 -16.30 20.12
CA ARG A 648 -3.65 -15.05 19.61
C ARG A 648 -4.99 -14.83 20.29
N PRO A 649 -5.18 -13.77 21.11
CA PRO A 649 -6.48 -13.45 21.67
C PRO A 649 -7.50 -13.17 20.57
N ARG A 650 -8.78 -13.46 20.82
CA ARG A 650 -9.88 -13.13 19.90
C ARG A 650 -10.29 -11.65 20.00
N THR A 651 -9.71 -10.91 20.93
CA THR A 651 -9.92 -9.47 21.16
C THR A 651 -8.96 -8.57 20.38
N GLN A 652 -7.82 -9.08 19.89
CA GLN A 652 -6.78 -8.28 19.24
C GLN A 652 -6.15 -9.03 18.04
N PRO A 653 -5.60 -8.33 17.03
CA PRO A 653 -5.06 -8.97 15.83
C PRO A 653 -3.71 -9.66 16.06
N ASP A 654 -2.94 -9.25 17.06
CA ASP A 654 -1.55 -9.70 17.26
C ASP A 654 -1.44 -11.07 17.95
N ILE A 655 -0.45 -11.84 17.52
CA ILE A 655 0.03 -12.99 18.29
C ILE A 655 0.73 -12.53 19.59
N LEU A 656 0.74 -13.41 20.57
CA LEU A 656 1.42 -13.27 21.85
C LEU A 656 2.37 -14.46 22.05
N PHE A 657 3.54 -14.21 22.62
CA PHE A 657 4.31 -15.27 23.29
C PHE A 657 4.12 -15.12 24.81
N VAL A 658 3.73 -16.21 25.45
CA VAL A 658 3.47 -16.29 26.89
C VAL A 658 4.47 -17.26 27.51
N ILE A 659 5.19 -16.81 28.54
CA ILE A 659 6.27 -17.56 29.19
C ILE A 659 5.90 -17.77 30.65
N ALA A 660 5.80 -19.04 31.06
CA ALA A 660 5.32 -19.42 32.39
C ALA A 660 6.24 -20.45 33.05
N SER A 661 6.62 -20.21 34.31
CA SER A 661 7.22 -21.23 35.19
C SER A 661 6.14 -22.01 35.95
N GLN A 662 6.47 -23.23 36.40
CA GLN A 662 5.59 -24.07 37.21
C GLN A 662 5.15 -23.38 38.51
N ASN A 663 6.09 -22.71 39.20
CA ASN A 663 5.85 -22.00 40.46
C ASN A 663 5.22 -20.60 40.32
N GLY A 664 4.95 -20.12 39.10
CA GLY A 664 4.38 -18.78 38.89
C GLY A 664 5.32 -17.59 39.12
N ALA A 665 6.61 -17.81 39.36
CA ALA A 665 7.60 -16.74 39.47
C ALA A 665 7.87 -16.03 38.13
N VAL A 666 7.86 -16.76 37.01
CA VAL A 666 7.94 -16.21 35.65
C VAL A 666 6.55 -16.23 35.03
N GLN A 667 6.03 -15.06 34.61
CA GLN A 667 4.72 -14.90 33.98
C GLN A 667 4.74 -13.77 32.93
N LEU A 668 5.63 -13.88 31.94
CA LEU A 668 5.88 -12.81 30.99
C LEU A 668 5.02 -12.95 29.72
N ARG A 669 4.40 -11.86 29.27
CA ARG A 669 3.75 -11.74 27.96
C ARG A 669 4.60 -10.85 27.04
N ILE A 670 4.81 -11.25 25.80
CA ILE A 670 5.38 -10.43 24.72
C ILE A 670 4.27 -10.11 23.71
N SER A 671 4.12 -8.85 23.31
CA SER A 671 3.06 -8.44 22.38
C SER A 671 3.39 -7.20 21.53
N GLY A 672 2.49 -6.82 20.63
CA GLY A 672 2.54 -5.51 19.95
C GLY A 672 2.15 -4.33 20.85
N SER A 673 1.49 -4.58 22.00
CA SER A 673 1.07 -3.55 22.95
C SER A 673 1.95 -3.48 24.19
N ARG A 674 2.28 -2.26 24.61
CA ARG A 674 3.00 -1.98 25.87
C ARG A 674 2.12 -2.15 27.13
N SER A 675 0.83 -2.44 26.98
CA SER A 675 -0.13 -2.56 28.09
C SER A 675 0.02 -3.81 28.95
N PHE A 676 0.75 -4.84 28.48
CA PHE A 676 0.77 -6.17 29.11
C PHE A 676 2.17 -6.74 29.38
N GLY A 677 3.24 -6.01 29.07
CA GLY A 677 4.61 -6.48 29.17
C GLY A 677 5.56 -5.81 28.17
N PRO A 678 6.77 -6.38 27.95
CA PRO A 678 7.68 -5.95 26.89
C PRO A 678 7.06 -6.09 25.50
N THR A 679 7.47 -5.21 24.58
CA THR A 679 6.98 -5.22 23.20
C THR A 679 7.94 -5.97 22.27
N TRP A 680 7.55 -6.17 21.01
CA TRP A 680 8.46 -6.68 19.98
C TRP A 680 9.71 -5.81 19.76
N GLU A 681 9.71 -4.53 20.16
CA GLU A 681 10.89 -3.63 20.12
C GLU A 681 11.93 -3.96 21.20
N ASP A 682 11.50 -4.63 22.28
CA ASP A 682 12.37 -5.12 23.35
C ASP A 682 12.99 -6.49 23.01
N VAL A 683 12.52 -7.16 21.95
CA VAL A 683 12.98 -8.51 21.54
C VAL A 683 14.10 -8.43 20.50
N ARG A 684 15.24 -9.04 20.82
CA ARG A 684 16.35 -9.26 19.91
C ARG A 684 16.52 -10.75 19.60
N TRP A 685 16.28 -11.09 18.33
CA TRP A 685 16.36 -12.44 17.80
C TRP A 685 17.81 -12.83 17.50
N ARG A 686 18.30 -13.95 18.06
CA ARG A 686 19.66 -14.47 17.88
C ARG A 686 19.64 -15.84 17.21
N SER A 687 19.73 -15.84 15.88
CA SER A 687 19.70 -17.05 15.05
C SER A 687 20.89 -17.99 15.31
N GLU A 688 22.07 -17.43 15.57
CA GLU A 688 23.32 -18.16 15.86
C GLU A 688 23.16 -19.13 17.04
N ASN A 689 22.52 -18.67 18.12
CA ASN A 689 22.34 -19.43 19.37
C ASN A 689 20.89 -19.90 19.58
N CYS A 690 20.02 -19.81 18.55
CA CYS A 690 18.58 -20.11 18.63
C CYS A 690 17.88 -19.48 19.86
N THR A 691 18.24 -18.23 20.18
CA THR A 691 17.87 -17.55 21.44
C THR A 691 17.06 -16.29 21.17
N LEU A 692 16.03 -16.02 21.98
CA LEU A 692 15.31 -14.75 22.02
C LEU A 692 15.81 -13.97 23.24
N GLU A 693 16.52 -12.86 23.03
CA GLU A 693 16.87 -11.90 24.08
C GLU A 693 15.73 -10.89 24.25
N ILE A 694 15.30 -10.62 25.47
CA ILE A 694 14.23 -9.65 25.79
C ILE A 694 14.80 -8.63 26.76
N ARG A 695 14.77 -7.35 26.41
CA ARG A 695 15.12 -6.26 27.33
C ARG A 695 14.01 -6.10 28.36
N LEU A 696 14.38 -5.98 29.63
CA LEU A 696 13.46 -5.67 30.73
C LEU A 696 13.84 -4.32 31.37
N PRO A 697 12.92 -3.69 32.12
CA PRO A 697 13.23 -2.51 32.92
C PRO A 697 14.43 -2.70 33.88
N ARG A 698 14.98 -1.58 34.37
CA ARG A 698 16.07 -1.54 35.37
C ARG A 698 17.40 -2.21 34.94
N GLY A 699 17.61 -2.44 33.64
CA GLY A 699 18.87 -3.00 33.12
C GLY A 699 18.95 -4.53 33.14
N PHE A 700 17.82 -5.21 33.38
CA PHE A 700 17.73 -6.66 33.25
C PHE A 700 17.46 -7.09 31.81
N PHE A 701 17.81 -8.33 31.48
CA PHE A 701 17.41 -8.96 30.22
C PHE A 701 17.20 -10.46 30.41
N LEU A 702 16.29 -11.01 29.62
CA LEU A 702 15.88 -12.40 29.64
C LEU A 702 16.36 -13.08 28.34
N ALA A 703 17.12 -14.16 28.43
CA ALA A 703 17.49 -14.98 27.28
C ALA A 703 16.67 -16.27 27.31
N ILE A 704 15.86 -16.49 26.26
CA ILE A 704 15.06 -17.71 26.08
C ILE A 704 15.75 -18.58 25.04
N GLN A 705 16.37 -19.67 25.48
CA GLN A 705 17.02 -20.65 24.63
C GLN A 705 16.00 -21.64 24.08
N CYS A 706 15.98 -21.82 22.76
CA CYS A 706 15.06 -22.69 22.03
C CYS A 706 15.81 -23.74 21.21
N SER A 707 15.15 -24.86 20.90
CA SER A 707 15.63 -25.75 19.83
C SER A 707 15.57 -25.04 18.47
N GLN A 708 16.41 -25.44 17.52
CA GLN A 708 16.47 -24.81 16.18
C GLN A 708 15.12 -24.85 15.45
N ALA A 709 14.37 -25.95 15.58
CA ALA A 709 13.04 -26.09 15.02
C ALA A 709 12.03 -25.11 15.65
N ASN A 710 12.04 -24.99 16.98
CA ASN A 710 11.13 -24.12 17.72
C ASN A 710 11.47 -22.63 17.49
N TYR A 711 12.76 -22.28 17.47
CA TYR A 711 13.23 -20.93 17.14
C TYR A 711 12.75 -20.50 15.74
N LYS A 712 12.94 -21.36 14.73
CA LYS A 712 12.48 -21.09 13.35
C LYS A 712 10.94 -20.99 13.28
N MET A 713 10.21 -21.80 14.05
CA MET A 713 8.75 -21.72 14.15
C MET A 713 8.30 -20.37 14.73
N LEU A 714 8.86 -19.94 15.86
CA LEU A 714 8.53 -18.64 16.48
C LEU A 714 8.84 -17.47 15.53
N TRP A 715 10.03 -17.46 14.92
CA TRP A 715 10.41 -16.42 13.96
C TRP A 715 9.42 -16.36 12.79
N ASN A 716 9.14 -17.49 12.15
CA ASN A 716 8.20 -17.54 11.02
C ASN A 716 6.79 -17.09 11.40
N MET A 717 6.31 -17.41 12.61
CA MET A 717 5.00 -16.94 13.08
C MET A 717 4.97 -15.43 13.31
N TYR A 718 6.02 -14.87 13.93
CA TYR A 718 6.16 -13.44 14.16
C TYR A 718 6.29 -12.66 12.84
N ASP A 719 7.23 -13.03 11.98
CA ASP A 719 7.50 -12.40 10.69
C ASP A 719 6.27 -12.45 9.76
N TYR A 720 5.58 -13.60 9.69
CA TYR A 720 4.33 -13.71 8.92
C TYR A 720 3.22 -12.84 9.50
N SER A 721 3.01 -12.84 10.83
CA SER A 721 1.98 -12.01 11.46
C SER A 721 2.24 -10.52 11.27
N ALA A 722 3.50 -10.09 11.41
CA ALA A 722 3.90 -8.71 11.18
C ALA A 722 3.70 -8.30 9.70
N LYS A 723 4.12 -9.12 8.74
CA LYS A 723 3.95 -8.85 7.30
C LYS A 723 2.49 -8.80 6.87
N VAL A 724 1.63 -9.68 7.40
CA VAL A 724 0.19 -9.67 7.11
C VAL A 724 -0.44 -8.38 7.65
N HIS A 725 -0.20 -8.00 8.91
CA HIS A 725 -0.80 -6.80 9.52
C HIS A 725 -0.23 -5.50 8.94
N ALA A 726 1.07 -5.46 8.63
CA ALA A 726 1.70 -4.33 7.93
C ALA A 726 1.03 -4.03 6.57
N SER A 727 0.37 -5.01 5.93
CA SER A 727 -0.32 -4.78 4.67
C SER A 727 -1.64 -3.98 4.80
N LEU A 728 -2.18 -3.82 6.02
CA LEU A 728 -3.29 -2.90 6.29
C LEU A 728 -2.86 -1.44 6.47
N TYR A 729 -1.58 -1.12 6.25
CA TYR A 729 -1.04 0.24 6.30
C TYR A 729 -0.56 0.70 4.92
N PRO A 730 -0.51 2.02 4.64
CA PRO A 730 -0.02 2.53 3.37
C PRO A 730 1.49 2.28 3.22
N ARG A 731 1.93 2.00 1.99
CA ARG A 731 3.35 1.96 1.60
C ARG A 731 3.84 3.36 1.27
N GLN A 732 5.11 3.45 0.85
CA GLN A 732 5.57 4.62 0.10
C GLN A 732 4.70 4.79 -1.17
N ASP A 733 4.45 6.05 -1.54
CA ASP A 733 3.64 6.46 -2.71
C ASP A 733 2.18 5.95 -2.68
N GLU A 734 1.64 5.68 -1.48
CA GLU A 734 0.26 5.26 -1.25
C GLU A 734 -0.46 6.14 -0.21
N GLN A 735 -1.73 6.45 -0.48
CA GLN A 735 -2.64 7.12 0.46
C GLN A 735 -3.82 6.19 0.79
N CYS A 736 -4.10 5.97 2.08
CA CYS A 736 -5.28 5.21 2.49
C CYS A 736 -6.56 6.03 2.27
N ILE A 737 -7.51 5.47 1.50
CA ILE A 737 -8.76 6.13 1.10
C ILE A 737 -10.03 5.46 1.67
N PHE A 738 -9.92 4.20 2.10
CA PHE A 738 -11.03 3.43 2.68
C PHE A 738 -10.53 2.38 3.66
N THR A 739 -11.24 2.21 4.77
CA THR A 739 -11.07 1.13 5.76
C THR A 739 -12.43 0.69 6.28
N SER A 740 -12.68 -0.62 6.39
CA SER A 740 -13.88 -1.17 7.04
C SER A 740 -13.61 -2.60 7.55
N THR A 741 -14.56 -3.16 8.31
CA THR A 741 -14.60 -4.58 8.70
C THR A 741 -15.79 -5.25 8.01
N LEU A 742 -15.50 -6.19 7.12
CA LEU A 742 -16.47 -6.91 6.30
C LEU A 742 -17.28 -7.91 7.14
N ARG A 743 -18.59 -8.02 6.89
CA ARG A 743 -19.43 -9.08 7.45
C ARG A 743 -18.92 -10.45 7.05
N ALA A 744 -18.54 -10.59 5.78
CA ALA A 744 -17.93 -11.78 5.20
C ALA A 744 -17.02 -11.41 4.02
N PHE A 745 -16.00 -12.23 3.80
CA PHE A 745 -15.10 -12.12 2.65
C PHE A 745 -14.80 -13.50 2.09
N GLN A 746 -14.78 -13.61 0.76
CA GLN A 746 -14.40 -14.81 0.01
C GLN A 746 -13.36 -14.45 -1.03
N TYR A 747 -12.34 -15.30 -1.17
CA TYR A 747 -11.23 -15.12 -2.10
C TYR A 747 -11.10 -16.36 -2.99
N PHE A 748 -11.41 -16.17 -4.27
CA PHE A 748 -11.32 -17.21 -5.30
C PHE A 748 -10.06 -16.98 -6.13
N ASP A 749 -9.12 -17.90 -6.03
CA ASP A 749 -7.89 -17.96 -6.84
C ASP A 749 -8.06 -18.99 -7.95
N ASN A 750 -7.59 -18.68 -9.16
CA ASN A 750 -7.62 -19.64 -10.27
C ASN A 750 -6.57 -20.75 -10.11
N ASP A 751 -5.53 -20.59 -9.29
CA ASP A 751 -4.60 -21.67 -8.96
C ASP A 751 -5.24 -22.66 -7.96
N PRO A 752 -5.51 -23.94 -8.34
CA PRO A 752 -6.10 -24.92 -7.44
C PRO A 752 -5.19 -25.33 -6.28
N GLN A 753 -3.89 -25.02 -6.34
CA GLN A 753 -2.92 -25.26 -5.26
C GLN A 753 -2.80 -24.07 -4.29
N SER A 754 -3.27 -22.89 -4.68
CA SER A 754 -3.26 -21.69 -3.83
C SER A 754 -4.06 -21.91 -2.54
N ARG A 755 -3.46 -21.43 -1.45
CA ARG A 755 -3.98 -21.43 -0.08
C ARG A 755 -3.68 -20.10 0.63
N GLN A 756 -3.56 -19.00 -0.12
CA GLN A 756 -3.24 -17.68 0.44
C GLN A 756 -4.35 -17.16 1.38
N PHE A 757 -5.57 -17.63 1.21
CA PHE A 757 -6.73 -17.31 2.04
C PHE A 757 -7.64 -18.55 2.20
N PRO A 758 -8.46 -18.67 3.26
CA PRO A 758 -9.54 -19.65 3.34
C PRO A 758 -10.47 -19.63 2.11
N ARG A 759 -10.92 -20.81 1.66
CA ARG A 759 -11.88 -20.95 0.55
C ARG A 759 -13.33 -20.72 0.97
N GLU A 760 -13.59 -20.72 2.27
CA GLU A 760 -14.92 -20.54 2.86
C GLU A 760 -15.14 -19.07 3.27
N SER A 761 -16.42 -18.69 3.35
CA SER A 761 -16.86 -17.35 3.72
C SER A 761 -16.32 -16.95 5.10
N THR A 762 -15.34 -16.05 5.14
CA THR A 762 -14.62 -15.71 6.37
C THR A 762 -15.16 -14.40 6.96
N PRO A 763 -15.75 -14.41 8.17
CA PRO A 763 -16.36 -13.23 8.76
C PRO A 763 -15.35 -12.30 9.44
N GLY A 764 -15.73 -11.03 9.60
CA GLY A 764 -14.98 -10.04 10.38
C GLY A 764 -13.63 -9.66 9.76
N CYS A 765 -13.46 -9.81 8.45
CA CYS A 765 -12.20 -9.49 7.77
C CYS A 765 -12.02 -7.97 7.66
N ASN A 766 -10.85 -7.46 8.03
CA ASN A 766 -10.52 -6.05 7.88
C ASN A 766 -10.05 -5.77 6.45
N ILE A 767 -10.64 -4.77 5.80
CA ILE A 767 -10.24 -4.26 4.49
C ILE A 767 -9.64 -2.87 4.62
N ALA A 768 -8.56 -2.63 3.88
CA ALA A 768 -8.03 -1.29 3.61
C ALA A 768 -7.78 -1.13 2.10
N VAL A 769 -8.06 0.07 1.57
CA VAL A 769 -7.78 0.42 0.18
C VAL A 769 -6.89 1.65 0.13
N PHE A 770 -5.87 1.56 -0.70
CA PHE A 770 -4.84 2.58 -0.90
C PHE A 770 -4.87 3.05 -2.35
N GLU A 771 -4.95 4.35 -2.55
CA GLU A 771 -4.66 4.96 -3.84
C GLU A 771 -3.16 5.11 -4.01
N ARG A 772 -2.62 4.68 -5.16
CA ARG A 772 -1.22 4.85 -5.51
C ARG A 772 -1.05 6.19 -6.21
N LEU A 773 -0.14 7.03 -5.72
CA LEU A 773 0.04 8.41 -6.18
C LEU A 773 1.50 8.66 -6.56
N HIS A 774 1.74 9.09 -7.78
CA HIS A 774 3.07 9.49 -8.23
C HIS A 774 3.17 11.02 -8.29
N ARG A 775 4.13 11.61 -7.59
CA ARG A 775 4.41 13.04 -7.63
C ARG A 775 5.53 13.35 -8.61
N GLU A 776 5.25 14.19 -9.59
CA GLU A 776 6.21 14.73 -10.54
C GLU A 776 6.56 16.18 -10.14
N GLY A 777 7.84 16.51 -10.11
CA GLY A 777 8.31 17.89 -9.97
C GLY A 777 8.62 18.48 -11.34
N ALA A 778 7.66 19.21 -11.93
CA ALA A 778 7.87 19.89 -13.21
C ALA A 778 8.21 21.39 -13.00
N ALA A 779 8.81 22.02 -14.02
CA ALA A 779 9.21 23.43 -13.94
C ALA A 779 8.01 24.41 -13.83
N ALA A 780 6.82 24.00 -14.27
CA ALA A 780 5.57 24.75 -14.10
C ALA A 780 4.95 24.60 -12.69
N GLY A 781 5.34 23.57 -11.94
CA GLY A 781 4.79 23.22 -10.64
C GLY A 781 4.80 21.71 -10.36
N PRO A 782 4.56 21.28 -9.11
CA PRO A 782 4.37 19.88 -8.79
C PRO A 782 3.02 19.37 -9.33
N ARG A 783 2.98 18.11 -9.80
CA ARG A 783 1.76 17.40 -10.22
C ARG A 783 1.63 16.06 -9.49
N THR A 784 0.44 15.69 -9.04
CA THR A 784 0.14 14.36 -8.50
C THR A 784 -0.70 13.55 -9.48
N PHE A 785 -0.22 12.37 -9.86
CA PHE A 785 -0.88 11.46 -10.80
C PHE A 785 -1.35 10.18 -10.12
N HIS A 786 -2.57 9.75 -10.42
CA HIS A 786 -3.11 8.47 -10.00
C HIS A 786 -2.40 7.30 -10.70
N ARG A 787 -2.06 6.24 -9.96
CA ARG A 787 -1.34 5.04 -10.45
C ARG A 787 -2.01 3.72 -10.03
N GLY A 788 -3.33 3.74 -9.90
CA GLY A 788 -4.14 2.59 -9.52
C GLY A 788 -4.40 2.49 -8.02
N TYR A 789 -4.93 1.34 -7.60
CA TYR A 789 -5.23 1.05 -6.19
C TYR A 789 -4.54 -0.23 -5.71
N ARG A 790 -4.34 -0.34 -4.40
CA ARG A 790 -4.06 -1.61 -3.70
C ARG A 790 -5.21 -1.89 -2.73
N VAL A 791 -5.81 -3.06 -2.83
CA VAL A 791 -6.83 -3.57 -1.91
C VAL A 791 -6.18 -4.63 -1.03
N ALA A 792 -6.10 -4.38 0.27
CA ALA A 792 -5.61 -5.32 1.27
C ALA A 792 -6.78 -5.85 2.11
N VAL A 793 -6.85 -7.17 2.30
CA VAL A 793 -7.84 -7.81 3.18
C VAL A 793 -7.16 -8.84 4.07
N VAL A 794 -7.43 -8.75 5.38
CA VAL A 794 -6.86 -9.63 6.42
C VAL A 794 -7.96 -10.25 7.27
N THR A 795 -7.80 -11.53 7.61
CA THR A 795 -8.73 -12.30 8.47
C THR A 795 -8.94 -11.64 9.84
N GLY A 796 -10.18 -11.64 10.32
CA GLY A 796 -10.53 -11.10 11.63
C GLY A 796 -9.90 -11.82 12.83
N THR A 797 -10.07 -11.24 14.01
CA THR A 797 -9.62 -11.81 15.30
C THR A 797 -10.39 -13.08 15.69
N THR A 798 -11.60 -13.26 15.16
CA THR A 798 -12.47 -14.42 15.39
C THR A 798 -12.10 -15.66 14.58
N THR A 799 -11.26 -15.53 13.55
CA THR A 799 -10.84 -16.63 12.65
C THR A 799 -9.48 -17.15 13.08
N LYS A 800 -9.33 -18.48 13.32
CA LYS A 800 -8.08 -19.05 13.87
C LYS A 800 -6.87 -18.83 12.95
N THR A 801 -7.01 -19.15 11.67
CA THR A 801 -5.96 -18.95 10.67
C THR A 801 -5.81 -17.45 10.40
N LEU A 802 -4.61 -16.92 10.60
CA LEU A 802 -4.27 -15.59 10.10
C LEU A 802 -3.96 -15.71 8.60
N SER A 803 -4.59 -14.89 7.76
CA SER A 803 -4.33 -14.86 6.32
C SER A 803 -4.55 -13.46 5.77
N GLY A 804 -3.83 -13.12 4.69
CA GLY A 804 -3.84 -11.79 4.09
C GLY A 804 -3.66 -11.83 2.57
N VAL A 805 -4.51 -11.09 1.87
CA VAL A 805 -4.45 -10.90 0.41
C VAL A 805 -4.24 -9.42 0.08
N ASN A 806 -3.46 -9.16 -0.96
CA ASN A 806 -3.09 -7.82 -1.40
C ASN A 806 -3.19 -7.79 -2.92
N GLN A 807 -4.29 -7.26 -3.45
CA GLN A 807 -4.53 -7.21 -4.88
C GLN A 807 -4.35 -5.79 -5.40
N THR A 808 -3.56 -5.64 -6.47
CA THR A 808 -3.35 -4.36 -7.15
C THR A 808 -4.35 -4.23 -8.30
N PHE A 809 -4.83 -3.00 -8.53
CA PHE A 809 -5.69 -2.62 -9.64
C PHE A 809 -4.95 -1.51 -10.40
N ALA A 810 -4.26 -1.88 -11.49
CA ALA A 810 -3.44 -0.95 -12.26
C ALA A 810 -4.27 -0.21 -13.33
N PRO A 811 -3.98 1.06 -13.66
CA PRO A 811 -4.76 1.84 -14.66
C PRO A 811 -4.78 1.23 -16.07
N GLN A 812 -3.88 0.29 -16.37
CA GLN A 812 -3.78 -0.39 -17.65
C GLN A 812 -4.82 -1.53 -17.83
N ALA A 813 -5.60 -1.85 -16.80
CA ALA A 813 -6.65 -2.87 -16.84
C ALA A 813 -7.97 -2.33 -16.27
N PRO A 814 -9.13 -2.70 -16.84
CA PRO A 814 -10.41 -2.21 -16.36
C PRO A 814 -10.82 -2.85 -15.03
N VAL A 815 -11.39 -2.04 -14.14
CA VAL A 815 -11.97 -2.48 -12.87
C VAL A 815 -13.26 -3.26 -13.17
N GLN A 816 -13.15 -4.58 -13.21
CA GLN A 816 -14.28 -5.51 -13.37
C GLN A 816 -14.97 -5.74 -12.02
N TYR A 817 -16.24 -5.35 -11.91
CA TYR A 817 -17.01 -5.45 -10.67
C TYR A 817 -18.41 -6.04 -10.89
N GLY A 818 -19.07 -6.44 -9.80
CA GLY A 818 -20.48 -6.86 -9.84
C GLY A 818 -21.18 -6.60 -8.51
N PHE A 819 -22.41 -6.10 -8.54
CA PHE A 819 -23.23 -5.97 -7.33
C PHE A 819 -23.93 -7.29 -7.02
N LEU A 820 -23.75 -7.78 -5.79
CA LEU A 820 -24.27 -9.05 -5.31
C LEU A 820 -25.04 -8.87 -4.00
N ARG A 821 -25.70 -9.94 -3.56
CA ARG A 821 -26.23 -10.12 -2.20
C ARG A 821 -25.61 -11.38 -1.60
N SER A 822 -25.34 -11.39 -0.29
CA SER A 822 -24.98 -12.62 0.43
C SER A 822 -26.19 -13.56 0.58
N ASP A 823 -25.97 -14.80 1.02
CA ASP A 823 -27.06 -15.71 1.41
C ASP A 823 -27.94 -15.15 2.55
N ALA A 824 -27.38 -14.23 3.35
CA ALA A 824 -28.09 -13.48 4.40
C ALA A 824 -28.67 -12.13 3.90
N ASN A 825 -28.67 -11.90 2.58
CA ASN A 825 -29.11 -10.67 1.89
C ASN A 825 -28.28 -9.40 2.19
N ASP A 826 -27.07 -9.57 2.74
CA ASP A 826 -26.13 -8.45 2.94
C ASP A 826 -25.72 -7.86 1.58
N PRO A 827 -25.53 -6.53 1.47
CA PRO A 827 -25.00 -5.91 0.25
C PRO A 827 -23.56 -6.34 0.01
N ALA A 828 -23.29 -6.94 -1.15
CA ALA A 828 -21.98 -7.46 -1.51
C ALA A 828 -21.45 -6.87 -2.82
N LEU A 829 -20.12 -6.81 -2.96
CA LEU A 829 -19.40 -6.40 -4.16
C LEU A 829 -18.50 -7.54 -4.60
N SER A 830 -18.57 -7.92 -5.87
CA SER A 830 -17.57 -8.77 -6.54
C SER A 830 -16.51 -7.86 -7.17
N LEU A 831 -15.23 -8.24 -7.06
CA LEU A 831 -14.10 -7.57 -7.69
C LEU A 831 -13.14 -8.61 -8.26
N LYS A 832 -12.98 -8.63 -9.59
CA LYS A 832 -11.95 -9.45 -10.24
C LYS A 832 -10.57 -8.80 -10.11
N PHE A 833 -9.54 -9.64 -10.05
CA PHE A 833 -8.14 -9.21 -10.04
C PHE A 833 -7.32 -10.05 -11.02
N GLU A 834 -6.30 -9.43 -11.61
CA GLU A 834 -5.36 -10.05 -12.53
C GLU A 834 -3.97 -9.41 -12.35
N ASN A 835 -3.15 -10.04 -11.52
CA ASN A 835 -1.82 -9.61 -11.11
C ASN A 835 -0.79 -10.65 -11.54
N GLY A 836 -0.47 -10.65 -12.84
CA GLY A 836 0.48 -11.57 -13.47
C GLY A 836 0.01 -13.02 -13.43
N ARG A 837 0.55 -13.81 -12.50
CA ARG A 837 0.13 -15.21 -12.29
C ARG A 837 -1.10 -15.34 -11.39
N GLN A 838 -1.37 -14.36 -10.53
CA GLN A 838 -2.58 -14.38 -9.69
C GLN A 838 -3.76 -13.83 -10.48
N LYS A 839 -4.79 -14.65 -10.70
CA LYS A 839 -6.03 -14.23 -11.36
C LYS A 839 -7.21 -14.84 -10.63
N GLY A 840 -8.27 -14.07 -10.42
CA GLY A 840 -9.38 -14.55 -9.60
C GLY A 840 -10.44 -13.49 -9.32
N ASN A 841 -11.24 -13.75 -8.29
CA ASN A 841 -12.37 -12.92 -7.87
C ASN A 841 -12.43 -12.80 -6.33
N MET A 842 -12.76 -11.62 -5.84
CA MET A 842 -13.01 -11.34 -4.43
C MET A 842 -14.49 -11.00 -4.26
N VAL A 843 -15.15 -11.61 -3.27
CA VAL A 843 -16.52 -11.21 -2.87
C VAL A 843 -16.45 -10.61 -1.47
N LEU A 844 -16.90 -9.36 -1.37
CA LEU A 844 -16.82 -8.53 -0.16
C LEU A 844 -18.23 -8.19 0.30
N SER A 845 -18.63 -8.64 1.49
CA SER A 845 -19.97 -8.38 2.06
C SER A 845 -19.91 -7.31 3.15
N PHE A 846 -20.69 -6.26 3.00
CA PHE A 846 -20.63 -5.04 3.82
C PHE A 846 -21.68 -4.99 4.92
N THR A 847 -21.47 -4.11 5.90
CA THR A 847 -22.43 -3.88 6.97
C THR A 847 -23.74 -3.29 6.45
N ASP A 848 -23.64 -2.36 5.50
CA ASP A 848 -24.73 -1.68 4.81
C ASP A 848 -24.39 -1.37 3.33
N GLU A 849 -25.36 -0.81 2.61
CA GLU A 849 -25.26 -0.57 1.17
C GLU A 849 -24.49 0.73 0.82
N GLN A 850 -24.36 1.65 1.77
CA GLN A 850 -23.62 2.90 1.60
C GLN A 850 -22.10 2.66 1.66
N GLU A 851 -21.62 1.77 2.54
CA GLU A 851 -20.20 1.35 2.51
C GLU A 851 -19.84 0.68 1.19
N ARG A 852 -20.69 -0.24 0.69
CA ARG A 852 -20.50 -0.90 -0.60
C ARG A 852 -20.43 0.10 -1.75
N LEU A 853 -21.37 1.05 -1.79
CA LEU A 853 -21.40 2.10 -2.82
C LEU A 853 -20.21 3.05 -2.70
N ARG A 854 -19.80 3.42 -1.48
CA ARG A 854 -18.60 4.26 -1.25
C ARG A 854 -17.33 3.60 -1.75
N LEU A 855 -17.10 2.32 -1.44
CA LEU A 855 -15.95 1.58 -1.96
C LEU A 855 -15.97 1.51 -3.49
N HIS A 856 -17.12 1.17 -4.08
CA HIS A 856 -17.29 1.13 -5.53
C HIS A 856 -16.98 2.49 -6.18
N SER A 857 -17.59 3.58 -5.68
CA SER A 857 -17.37 4.94 -6.18
C SER A 857 -15.91 5.38 -6.09
N LEU A 858 -15.17 4.96 -5.05
CA LEU A 858 -13.73 5.20 -4.94
C LEU A 858 -12.96 4.43 -6.01
N LEU A 859 -13.19 3.13 -6.17
CA LEU A 859 -12.47 2.29 -7.14
C LEU A 859 -12.68 2.74 -8.60
N ILE A 860 -13.83 3.34 -8.93
CA ILE A 860 -14.07 3.90 -10.28
C ILE A 860 -13.62 5.37 -10.43
N GLY A 861 -13.17 6.02 -9.34
CA GLY A 861 -12.74 7.43 -9.34
C GLY A 861 -13.86 8.48 -9.32
N ALA A 862 -15.12 8.05 -9.19
CA ALA A 862 -16.31 8.91 -9.20
C ALA A 862 -16.78 9.38 -7.80
N ALA A 863 -16.18 8.87 -6.73
CA ALA A 863 -16.41 9.39 -5.37
C ALA A 863 -16.00 10.86 -5.28
N MET A 864 -16.80 11.66 -4.55
CA MET A 864 -16.47 13.04 -4.21
C MET A 864 -15.69 13.09 -2.90
N GLY A 865 -14.68 13.95 -2.84
CA GLY A 865 -13.96 14.33 -1.63
C GLY A 865 -14.81 15.22 -0.71
N ARG A 866 -14.17 15.80 0.32
CA ARG A 866 -14.81 16.82 1.16
C ARG A 866 -14.81 18.19 0.49
N ASP A 867 -13.73 18.46 -0.22
CA ASP A 867 -13.34 19.77 -0.76
C ASP A 867 -13.48 19.75 -2.29
N GLU A 868 -14.47 19.00 -2.81
CA GLU A 868 -14.69 18.77 -4.25
C GLU A 868 -16.17 18.89 -4.62
N GLN A 869 -16.45 19.51 -5.76
CA GLN A 869 -17.81 19.73 -6.28
C GLN A 869 -17.96 19.23 -7.72
N ILE A 870 -19.20 18.95 -8.11
CA ILE A 870 -19.60 18.74 -9.51
C ILE A 870 -19.77 20.11 -10.18
N PHE A 871 -18.92 20.42 -11.16
CA PHE A 871 -18.96 21.69 -11.92
C PHE A 871 -19.78 21.59 -13.22
N CYS A 872 -19.99 20.39 -13.72
CA CYS A 872 -20.88 20.11 -14.86
C CYS A 872 -21.44 18.69 -14.72
N GLU A 873 -22.72 18.51 -15.00
CA GLU A 873 -23.34 17.21 -15.26
C GLU A 873 -24.38 17.37 -16.36
N VAL A 874 -24.10 16.79 -17.54
CA VAL A 874 -24.96 16.91 -18.73
C VAL A 874 -25.14 15.55 -19.43
N PRO A 875 -26.26 15.34 -20.15
CA PRO A 875 -26.39 14.19 -21.04
C PRO A 875 -25.29 14.16 -22.12
N PHE A 876 -24.91 12.98 -22.58
CA PHE A 876 -23.76 12.80 -23.45
C PHE A 876 -24.05 11.86 -24.62
N GLN A 877 -23.76 12.30 -25.86
CA GLN A 877 -24.09 11.53 -27.07
C GLN A 877 -22.96 10.58 -27.48
N GLY A 878 -21.69 10.96 -27.30
CA GLY A 878 -20.58 10.04 -27.48
C GLY A 878 -19.20 10.68 -27.55
N ILE A 879 -18.18 9.83 -27.37
CA ILE A 879 -16.77 10.17 -27.51
C ILE A 879 -16.09 9.18 -28.48
N TRP A 880 -15.22 9.71 -29.34
CA TRP A 880 -14.36 8.95 -30.25
C TRP A 880 -12.90 9.32 -30.00
N PHE A 881 -12.00 8.35 -30.14
CA PHE A 881 -10.57 8.52 -29.95
C PHE A 881 -9.82 8.16 -31.23
N SER A 882 -8.96 9.06 -31.72
CA SER A 882 -8.03 8.77 -32.83
C SER A 882 -6.59 9.16 -32.46
N GLU A 883 -5.63 8.52 -33.12
CA GLU A 883 -4.20 8.81 -32.98
C GLU A 883 -3.77 9.98 -33.90
N ARG A 884 -4.60 10.33 -34.90
CA ARG A 884 -4.34 11.32 -35.95
C ARG A 884 -5.60 12.11 -36.31
N ASP A 885 -5.43 13.33 -36.81
CA ASP A 885 -6.54 14.19 -37.21
C ASP A 885 -7.18 13.69 -38.53
N GLY A 886 -8.50 13.76 -38.62
CA GLY A 886 -9.30 13.18 -39.71
C GLY A 886 -9.37 11.65 -39.75
N ASP A 887 -8.58 10.93 -38.94
CA ASP A 887 -8.44 9.47 -39.01
C ASP A 887 -9.50 8.72 -38.17
N ALA A 888 -10.76 8.86 -38.59
CA ALA A 888 -11.94 8.38 -37.87
C ALA A 888 -12.10 6.84 -37.82
N ASN A 889 -11.17 6.07 -38.41
CA ASN A 889 -11.31 4.62 -38.62
C ASN A 889 -10.20 3.77 -37.97
N HIS A 890 -9.38 4.33 -37.08
CA HIS A 890 -8.42 3.55 -36.29
C HIS A 890 -9.13 2.46 -35.47
N GLN A 891 -8.95 1.20 -35.87
CA GLN A 891 -9.66 0.05 -35.28
C GLN A 891 -9.29 -0.18 -33.80
N SER A 892 -8.08 0.24 -33.40
CA SER A 892 -7.47 0.05 -32.09
C SER A 892 -8.27 0.63 -30.91
N LEU A 893 -8.88 1.80 -31.09
CA LEU A 893 -9.63 2.51 -30.03
C LEU A 893 -11.15 2.47 -30.23
N ARG A 894 -11.62 1.64 -31.18
CA ARG A 894 -13.04 1.51 -31.52
C ARG A 894 -13.91 1.00 -30.35
N VAL A 895 -13.33 0.17 -29.47
CA VAL A 895 -14.02 -0.39 -28.29
C VAL A 895 -14.56 0.69 -27.35
N VAL A 896 -13.79 1.73 -27.06
CA VAL A 896 -14.26 2.83 -26.20
C VAL A 896 -15.33 3.63 -26.94
N SER A 897 -15.15 3.81 -28.25
CA SER A 897 -16.04 4.57 -29.12
C SER A 897 -17.39 3.88 -29.39
N SER A 898 -17.55 2.60 -29.02
CA SER A 898 -18.78 1.82 -29.21
C SER A 898 -19.63 1.67 -27.94
N LEU A 899 -19.20 2.23 -26.80
CA LEU A 899 -19.92 2.13 -25.53
C LEU A 899 -21.26 2.92 -25.56
N PRO A 900 -22.32 2.43 -24.89
CA PRO A 900 -23.63 3.09 -24.86
C PRO A 900 -23.66 4.23 -23.82
N TRP A 901 -23.05 5.35 -24.20
CA TRP A 901 -22.95 6.58 -23.42
C TRP A 901 -24.30 7.13 -22.95
N GLN A 902 -24.31 7.79 -21.78
CA GLN A 902 -25.51 8.37 -21.19
C GLN A 902 -25.30 9.80 -20.70
N ARG A 903 -24.27 10.04 -19.87
CA ARG A 903 -23.99 11.35 -19.28
C ARG A 903 -22.50 11.55 -19.01
N ILE A 904 -22.11 12.80 -18.83
CA ILE A 904 -20.75 13.23 -18.53
C ILE A 904 -20.80 14.17 -17.32
N ARG A 905 -19.91 13.94 -16.35
CA ARG A 905 -19.81 14.70 -15.10
C ARG A 905 -18.39 15.21 -14.91
N VAL A 906 -18.21 16.49 -14.59
CA VAL A 906 -16.91 17.09 -14.29
C VAL A 906 -16.84 17.36 -12.78
N ILE A 907 -15.82 16.80 -12.12
CA ILE A 907 -15.55 16.98 -10.68
C ILE A 907 -14.20 17.69 -10.54
N ASN A 908 -14.13 18.70 -9.68
CA ASN A 908 -12.88 19.40 -9.34
C ASN A 908 -12.91 19.87 -7.88
N HIS A 909 -11.82 20.46 -7.39
CA HIS A 909 -11.74 21.12 -6.08
C HIS A 909 -12.77 22.26 -5.96
N ASP A 910 -13.45 22.39 -4.82
CA ASP A 910 -14.24 23.59 -4.48
C ASP A 910 -13.36 24.59 -3.72
N ASN A 911 -13.31 25.85 -4.13
CA ASN A 911 -12.35 26.85 -3.66
C ASN A 911 -13.04 28.02 -2.94
N ASP A 912 -13.98 27.72 -2.05
CA ASP A 912 -14.74 28.66 -1.20
C ASP A 912 -15.41 29.83 -1.96
N GLY A 913 -15.71 29.63 -3.25
CA GLY A 913 -16.37 30.61 -4.13
C GLY A 913 -15.48 31.26 -5.20
N ASP A 914 -14.15 31.13 -5.12
CA ASP A 914 -13.26 31.43 -6.24
C ASP A 914 -13.33 30.32 -7.31
N ARG A 915 -12.99 30.63 -8.57
CA ARG A 915 -12.96 29.60 -9.63
C ARG A 915 -11.87 28.56 -9.35
N PRO A 916 -12.13 27.27 -9.60
CA PRO A 916 -11.12 26.24 -9.39
C PRO A 916 -10.05 26.29 -10.49
N PRO A 917 -8.80 25.86 -10.20
CA PRO A 917 -7.79 25.68 -11.23
C PRO A 917 -8.20 24.55 -12.18
N CYS A 918 -8.11 24.80 -13.49
CA CYS A 918 -8.22 23.77 -14.54
C CYS A 918 -6.85 23.35 -15.10
N VAL A 919 -5.78 23.99 -14.65
CA VAL A 919 -4.37 23.74 -15.02
C VAL A 919 -3.58 23.48 -13.74
N LEU A 920 -2.65 22.51 -13.78
CA LEU A 920 -2.01 21.88 -12.61
C LEU A 920 -3.04 21.33 -11.60
N ALA A 921 -4.18 20.88 -12.12
CA ALA A 921 -5.37 20.55 -11.35
C ALA A 921 -5.36 19.07 -10.90
N ASP A 922 -4.66 18.79 -9.80
CA ASP A 922 -4.57 17.45 -9.17
C ASP A 922 -5.93 16.74 -8.92
N ARG A 923 -7.05 17.48 -8.92
CA ARG A 923 -8.41 16.95 -8.67
C ARG A 923 -9.36 16.96 -9.87
N LEU A 924 -9.05 17.68 -10.95
CA LEU A 924 -9.96 17.81 -12.10
C LEU A 924 -10.10 16.46 -12.82
N ARG A 925 -11.34 15.97 -12.89
CA ARG A 925 -11.65 14.70 -13.57
C ARG A 925 -13.02 14.71 -14.21
N VAL A 926 -13.11 14.02 -15.34
CA VAL A 926 -14.31 13.85 -16.15
C VAL A 926 -14.74 12.39 -16.06
N VAL A 927 -15.92 12.15 -15.50
CA VAL A 927 -16.56 10.84 -15.39
C VAL A 927 -17.60 10.74 -16.51
N TYR A 928 -17.31 9.92 -17.51
CA TYR A 928 -18.25 9.52 -18.56
C TYR A 928 -18.97 8.25 -18.09
N GLU A 929 -20.30 8.26 -18.08
CA GLU A 929 -21.11 7.11 -17.68
C GLU A 929 -21.80 6.46 -18.89
N PHE A 930 -21.73 5.14 -18.99
CA PHE A 930 -22.41 4.31 -19.97
C PHE A 930 -23.22 3.22 -19.26
N LYS A 931 -24.17 2.57 -19.95
CA LYS A 931 -25.16 1.67 -19.33
C LYS A 931 -24.56 0.55 -18.48
N GLU A 932 -23.37 0.05 -18.82
CA GLU A 932 -22.68 -1.05 -18.14
C GLU A 932 -21.43 -0.64 -17.34
N GLY A 933 -21.14 0.66 -17.18
CA GLY A 933 -19.89 1.09 -16.53
C GLY A 933 -19.56 2.57 -16.61
N THR A 934 -18.30 2.90 -16.31
CA THR A 934 -17.79 4.28 -16.28
C THR A 934 -16.37 4.40 -16.83
N VAL A 935 -16.05 5.57 -17.39
CA VAL A 935 -14.69 5.99 -17.75
C VAL A 935 -14.37 7.27 -16.98
N THR A 936 -13.29 7.29 -16.23
CA THR A 936 -12.82 8.45 -15.45
C THR A 936 -11.49 8.93 -16.02
N ASP A 937 -11.55 10.08 -16.69
CA ASP A 937 -10.42 10.80 -17.29
C ASP A 937 -9.94 11.91 -16.35
N ARG A 938 -8.71 11.82 -15.86
CA ARG A 938 -8.10 12.85 -15.00
C ARG A 938 -7.42 13.91 -15.88
N ILE A 939 -7.55 15.19 -15.53
CA ILE A 939 -7.04 16.32 -16.32
C ILE A 939 -6.00 17.09 -15.50
N ASN A 940 -4.87 16.44 -15.23
CA ASN A 940 -3.72 17.09 -14.61
C ASN A 940 -2.70 17.53 -15.67
N VAL A 941 -2.90 18.74 -16.18
CA VAL A 941 -2.19 19.32 -17.34
C VAL A 941 -1.32 20.50 -16.92
N ALA A 942 -0.15 20.66 -17.53
CA ALA A 942 0.67 21.87 -17.41
C ALA A 942 0.17 22.98 -18.36
N PRO A 943 0.53 24.27 -18.12
CA PRO A 943 0.17 25.36 -19.02
C PRO A 943 0.59 25.08 -20.46
N GLY A 944 -0.33 25.22 -21.41
CA GLY A 944 -0.12 24.92 -22.83
C GLY A 944 -0.38 23.47 -23.27
N GLU A 945 -0.60 22.52 -22.35
CA GLU A 945 -0.86 21.11 -22.70
C GLU A 945 -2.34 20.84 -23.09
N LEU A 946 -3.31 21.55 -22.49
CA LEU A 946 -4.73 21.39 -22.82
C LEU A 946 -5.09 22.21 -24.06
N ARG A 947 -5.41 21.51 -25.16
CA ARG A 947 -5.74 22.16 -26.43
C ARG A 947 -7.05 21.64 -27.01
N LEU A 948 -7.86 22.54 -27.55
CA LEU A 948 -9.20 22.26 -28.05
C LEU A 948 -9.44 22.84 -29.46
N ARG A 949 -10.41 22.28 -30.17
CA ARG A 949 -10.92 22.77 -31.45
C ARG A 949 -12.42 22.53 -31.50
N LEU A 950 -13.18 23.53 -31.90
CA LEU A 950 -14.61 23.35 -32.19
C LEU A 950 -14.81 23.04 -33.68
N ASP A 951 -15.72 22.13 -33.98
CA ASP A 951 -16.07 21.80 -35.37
C ASP A 951 -16.92 22.92 -35.99
N VAL A 952 -16.67 23.24 -37.27
CA VAL A 952 -17.35 24.34 -37.98
C VAL A 952 -18.66 23.87 -38.62
N ARG A 953 -18.79 22.57 -38.94
CA ARG A 953 -19.94 21.96 -39.60
C ARG A 953 -20.94 21.39 -38.59
N ASN A 954 -20.44 20.89 -37.46
CA ASN A 954 -21.25 20.37 -36.36
C ASN A 954 -21.12 21.26 -35.11
N PRO A 955 -22.09 22.15 -34.81
CA PRO A 955 -22.00 23.06 -33.67
C PRO A 955 -21.99 22.32 -32.32
N ASN A 956 -22.47 21.08 -32.26
CA ASN A 956 -22.49 20.24 -31.06
C ASN A 956 -21.19 19.43 -30.84
N CYS A 957 -20.17 19.60 -31.70
CA CYS A 957 -18.92 18.84 -31.64
C CYS A 957 -17.76 19.69 -31.06
N MET A 958 -17.08 19.12 -30.07
CA MET A 958 -15.86 19.63 -29.45
C MET A 958 -14.76 18.57 -29.61
N ILE A 959 -13.55 19.00 -29.98
CA ILE A 959 -12.40 18.11 -30.20
C ILE A 959 -11.27 18.54 -29.25
N ILE A 960 -10.71 17.61 -28.49
CA ILE A 960 -9.67 17.88 -27.48
C ILE A 960 -8.43 17.05 -27.81
N TYR A 961 -7.26 17.70 -27.87
CA TYR A 961 -5.97 17.02 -27.95
C TYR A 961 -5.49 16.64 -26.55
N ARG A 962 -4.93 15.44 -26.40
CA ARG A 962 -4.48 14.87 -25.12
C ARG A 962 -3.10 14.20 -25.26
N PRO A 963 -2.15 14.48 -24.34
CA PRO A 963 -0.89 13.73 -24.28
C PRO A 963 -1.10 12.28 -23.82
N PRO A 964 -0.08 11.40 -23.95
CA PRO A 964 -0.15 10.01 -23.48
C PRO A 964 -0.45 9.93 -21.97
N GLN A 965 -1.47 9.15 -21.61
CA GLN A 965 -2.12 9.23 -20.30
C GLN A 965 -2.01 7.93 -19.50
N ASN A 966 -1.43 8.03 -18.30
CA ASN A 966 -1.14 6.85 -17.45
C ASN A 966 -2.16 6.62 -16.31
N ASP A 967 -3.16 7.48 -16.17
CA ASP A 967 -3.99 7.62 -14.96
C ASP A 967 -5.52 7.60 -15.23
N MET A 968 -5.93 7.28 -16.46
CA MET A 968 -7.34 7.04 -16.78
C MET A 968 -7.83 5.74 -16.12
N THR A 969 -9.09 5.68 -15.69
CA THR A 969 -9.69 4.47 -15.11
C THR A 969 -10.95 4.10 -15.89
N ILE A 970 -11.05 2.85 -16.34
CA ILE A 970 -12.31 2.30 -16.90
C ILE A 970 -12.82 1.22 -15.95
N ALA A 971 -14.12 1.19 -15.71
CA ALA A 971 -14.78 0.20 -14.87
C ALA A 971 -16.00 -0.39 -15.57
N VAL A 972 -16.21 -1.71 -15.46
CA VAL A 972 -17.26 -2.46 -16.16
C VAL A 972 -17.98 -3.43 -15.23
N MET A 973 -19.30 -3.51 -15.38
CA MET A 973 -20.16 -4.41 -14.63
C MET A 973 -20.20 -5.80 -15.29
N GLU A 974 -19.55 -6.79 -14.67
CA GLU A 974 -19.34 -8.13 -15.22
C GLU A 974 -20.62 -8.80 -15.75
N ALA A 975 -21.74 -8.68 -15.02
CA ALA A 975 -22.99 -9.36 -15.35
C ALA A 975 -23.66 -8.87 -16.66
N MET A 976 -23.20 -7.75 -17.22
CA MET A 976 -23.83 -7.08 -18.37
C MET A 976 -22.93 -6.98 -19.61
N VAL A 977 -21.67 -7.43 -19.53
CA VAL A 977 -20.67 -7.27 -20.61
C VAL A 977 -20.30 -8.61 -21.26
N HIS A 978 -19.95 -8.56 -22.54
CA HIS A 978 -19.43 -9.74 -23.25
C HIS A 978 -17.98 -10.05 -22.79
N ARG A 979 -17.54 -11.31 -22.94
CA ARG A 979 -16.31 -11.82 -22.30
C ARG A 979 -15.03 -11.13 -22.74
N ASP A 980 -14.99 -10.65 -23.97
CA ASP A 980 -13.78 -10.13 -24.61
C ASP A 980 -13.57 -8.62 -24.33
N LEU A 981 -14.65 -7.90 -24.00
CA LEU A 981 -14.63 -6.45 -23.72
C LEU A 981 -13.53 -6.01 -22.73
N PRO A 982 -13.28 -6.71 -21.60
CA PRO A 982 -12.22 -6.29 -20.67
C PRO A 982 -10.81 -6.39 -21.29
N SER A 983 -10.60 -7.32 -22.23
CA SER A 983 -9.33 -7.47 -22.95
C SER A 983 -9.17 -6.38 -24.01
N GLU A 984 -10.23 -6.07 -24.76
CA GLU A 984 -10.23 -4.95 -25.72
C GLU A 984 -9.99 -3.61 -25.02
N ILE A 985 -10.65 -3.36 -23.89
CA ILE A 985 -10.44 -2.17 -23.06
C ILE A 985 -9.01 -2.10 -22.52
N SER A 986 -8.43 -3.23 -22.08
CA SER A 986 -7.02 -3.27 -21.63
C SER A 986 -6.05 -2.89 -22.75
N HIS A 987 -6.31 -3.34 -23.98
CA HIS A 987 -5.51 -2.96 -25.14
C HIS A 987 -5.64 -1.46 -25.46
N ALA A 988 -6.85 -0.90 -25.43
CA ALA A 988 -7.08 0.52 -25.61
C ALA A 988 -6.41 1.38 -24.52
N LEU A 989 -6.41 0.92 -23.26
CA LEU A 989 -5.72 1.59 -22.14
C LEU A 989 -4.19 1.61 -22.31
N ASP A 990 -3.59 0.55 -22.84
CA ASP A 990 -2.14 0.53 -23.09
C ASP A 990 -1.72 1.41 -24.29
N ILE A 991 -2.59 1.55 -25.31
CA ILE A 991 -2.38 2.51 -26.40
C ILE A 991 -2.49 3.95 -25.89
N LEU A 992 -3.56 4.28 -25.15
CA LEU A 992 -3.77 5.62 -24.58
C LEU A 992 -2.66 6.07 -23.63
N ARG A 993 -1.92 5.11 -23.06
CA ARG A 993 -0.73 5.32 -22.23
C ARG A 993 0.54 5.64 -23.02
N GLN A 994 0.60 5.25 -24.29
CA GLN A 994 1.80 5.34 -25.13
C GLN A 994 1.69 6.43 -26.21
N THR A 995 0.51 6.65 -26.78
CA THR A 995 0.30 7.64 -27.86
C THR A 995 -0.51 8.86 -27.40
N PRO A 996 -0.23 10.06 -27.93
CA PRO A 996 -1.15 11.18 -27.80
C PRO A 996 -2.43 10.87 -28.59
N THR A 997 -3.56 11.41 -28.15
CA THR A 997 -4.86 11.16 -28.79
C THR A 997 -5.67 12.42 -29.00
N ILE A 998 -6.45 12.41 -30.07
CA ILE A 998 -7.49 13.37 -30.36
C ILE A 998 -8.81 12.74 -29.91
N ARG A 999 -9.51 13.43 -29.01
CA ARG A 999 -10.79 13.01 -28.42
C ARG A 999 -11.89 13.89 -28.98
N THR A 1000 -12.77 13.32 -29.80
CA THR A 1000 -13.93 14.00 -30.38
C THR A 1000 -15.15 13.72 -29.52
N LEU A 1001 -15.77 14.76 -28.97
CA LEU A 1001 -16.94 14.70 -28.09
C LEU A 1001 -18.15 15.31 -28.81
N ILE A 1002 -19.29 14.65 -28.74
CA ILE A 1002 -20.56 15.15 -29.28
C ILE A 1002 -21.60 15.25 -28.15
N PHE A 1003 -22.27 16.40 -28.09
CA PHE A 1003 -23.31 16.73 -27.12
C PHE A 1003 -24.70 16.81 -27.79
N PRO A 1004 -25.81 16.64 -27.06
CA PRO A 1004 -27.15 16.85 -27.62
C PRO A 1004 -27.41 18.31 -28.04
N SER A 1005 -26.75 19.28 -27.38
CA SER A 1005 -26.85 20.70 -27.69
C SER A 1005 -25.56 21.48 -27.43
N VAL A 1006 -25.45 22.63 -28.08
CA VAL A 1006 -24.38 23.62 -27.88
C VAL A 1006 -24.30 24.13 -26.43
N ALA A 1007 -25.44 24.22 -25.73
CA ALA A 1007 -25.47 24.69 -24.34
C ALA A 1007 -24.81 23.69 -23.36
N GLU A 1008 -24.98 22.39 -23.60
CA GLU A 1008 -24.32 21.33 -22.82
C GLU A 1008 -22.82 21.31 -23.13
N LEU A 1009 -22.42 21.52 -24.39
CA LEU A 1009 -21.03 21.70 -24.81
C LEU A 1009 -20.38 22.89 -24.09
N HIS A 1010 -20.99 24.08 -24.08
CA HIS A 1010 -20.45 25.25 -23.37
C HIS A 1010 -20.36 25.04 -21.86
N THR A 1011 -21.31 24.30 -21.27
CA THR A 1011 -21.30 23.96 -19.84
C THR A 1011 -20.13 23.04 -19.50
N PHE A 1012 -19.88 22.03 -20.35
CA PHE A 1012 -18.71 21.16 -20.24
C PHE A 1012 -17.39 21.90 -20.45
N GLU A 1013 -17.27 22.68 -21.54
CA GLU A 1013 -16.10 23.48 -21.87
C GLU A 1013 -15.72 24.42 -20.72
N THR A 1014 -16.69 25.14 -20.15
CA THR A 1014 -16.49 26.03 -19.00
C THR A 1014 -15.95 25.27 -17.78
N ALA A 1015 -16.43 24.04 -17.53
CA ALA A 1015 -16.02 23.23 -16.39
C ALA A 1015 -14.63 22.58 -16.54
N ILE A 1016 -14.13 22.34 -17.76
CA ILE A 1016 -12.78 21.80 -18.00
C ILE A 1016 -11.71 22.85 -18.34
N THR A 1017 -12.09 24.10 -18.65
CA THR A 1017 -11.14 25.18 -19.01
C THR A 1017 -11.20 26.41 -18.09
N GLY A 1018 -12.20 26.53 -17.23
CA GLY A 1018 -12.47 27.74 -16.44
C GLY A 1018 -12.97 28.94 -17.25
N HIS A 1019 -12.99 28.85 -18.59
CA HIS A 1019 -13.39 29.92 -19.50
C HIS A 1019 -14.89 29.89 -19.76
N LYS A 1020 -15.58 30.98 -19.43
CA LYS A 1020 -17.02 31.12 -19.71
C LYS A 1020 -17.22 31.53 -21.16
N VAL A 1021 -18.00 30.75 -21.91
CA VAL A 1021 -18.44 31.14 -23.26
C VAL A 1021 -19.43 32.33 -23.17
N LEU A 1022 -19.16 33.38 -23.96
CA LEU A 1022 -20.00 34.57 -24.10
C LEU A 1022 -20.75 34.62 -25.44
N TYR A 1023 -20.11 34.10 -26.51
CA TYR A 1023 -20.69 33.97 -27.84
C TYR A 1023 -20.13 32.72 -28.52
N ASP A 1024 -20.95 32.07 -29.36
CA ASP A 1024 -20.55 31.03 -30.31
C ASP A 1024 -21.49 31.11 -31.52
N GLY A 1025 -20.93 30.99 -32.74
CA GLY A 1025 -21.70 31.01 -33.99
C GLY A 1025 -20.81 31.08 -35.23
N VAL A 1026 -21.39 30.80 -36.39
CA VAL A 1026 -20.64 30.73 -37.67
C VAL A 1026 -20.71 32.05 -38.42
N ALA A 1027 -19.55 32.57 -38.83
CA ALA A 1027 -19.40 33.70 -39.74
C ALA A 1027 -19.24 33.21 -41.19
N ASN A 1028 -19.71 34.00 -42.16
CA ASN A 1028 -19.65 33.70 -43.59
C ASN A 1028 -18.25 33.85 -44.19
N SER A 1029 -17.49 34.84 -43.71
CA SER A 1029 -16.06 34.96 -43.97
C SER A 1029 -15.34 35.64 -42.81
N PHE A 1030 -14.08 35.25 -42.64
CA PHE A 1030 -13.13 35.86 -41.72
C PHE A 1030 -11.91 36.29 -42.53
N ALA A 1031 -11.59 37.58 -42.53
CA ALA A 1031 -10.54 38.14 -43.37
C ALA A 1031 -9.52 38.96 -42.58
N ILE A 1032 -8.24 38.79 -42.91
CA ILE A 1032 -7.10 39.54 -42.38
C ILE A 1032 -6.54 40.40 -43.51
N ALA A 1033 -6.51 41.72 -43.35
CA ALA A 1033 -6.01 42.66 -44.35
C ALA A 1033 -4.48 42.83 -44.26
N ARG A 1034 -3.72 41.74 -44.43
CA ARG A 1034 -2.29 41.71 -44.07
C ARG A 1034 -1.42 42.71 -44.81
N ARG A 1035 -0.75 43.60 -44.07
CA ARG A 1035 0.24 44.57 -44.58
C ARG A 1035 1.44 43.86 -45.23
N ARG A 1036 2.08 44.52 -46.20
CA ARG A 1036 3.36 44.07 -46.78
C ARG A 1036 4.47 45.01 -46.33
N MET A 1037 5.51 44.46 -45.70
CA MET A 1037 6.67 45.17 -45.11
C MET A 1037 7.36 46.23 -45.99
N VAL A 1038 7.16 46.22 -47.31
CA VAL A 1038 7.87 47.08 -48.28
C VAL A 1038 6.94 47.73 -49.32
N VAL A 1039 5.61 47.52 -49.24
CA VAL A 1039 4.67 48.07 -50.24
C VAL A 1039 3.30 48.40 -49.60
N PRO A 1040 2.66 49.55 -49.87
CA PRO A 1040 1.31 49.91 -49.41
C PRO A 1040 0.13 49.05 -49.96
N ILE A 1041 0.37 47.76 -50.26
CA ILE A 1041 -0.62 46.83 -50.81
C ILE A 1041 -0.92 45.75 -49.77
N HIS A 1042 -2.07 45.85 -49.11
CA HIS A 1042 -2.58 44.82 -48.22
C HIS A 1042 -2.93 43.55 -49.00
N LYS A 1043 -2.39 42.39 -48.60
CA LYS A 1043 -2.83 41.07 -49.11
C LYS A 1043 -3.97 40.59 -48.21
N LYS A 1044 -5.22 40.74 -48.66
CA LYS A 1044 -6.38 40.10 -48.01
C LYS A 1044 -6.14 38.58 -47.96
N TRP A 1045 -6.08 38.03 -46.75
CA TRP A 1045 -6.27 36.60 -46.49
C TRP A 1045 -7.74 36.46 -46.10
N GLU A 1046 -8.45 35.45 -46.61
CA GLU A 1046 -9.87 35.24 -46.30
C GLU A 1046 -10.15 33.74 -46.17
N ALA A 1047 -10.75 33.37 -45.03
CA ALA A 1047 -11.37 32.08 -44.82
C ALA A 1047 -12.87 32.17 -45.17
N GLY A 1048 -13.45 31.04 -45.57
CA GLY A 1048 -14.90 30.91 -45.77
C GLY A 1048 -15.65 30.78 -44.44
N GLN A 1049 -16.54 29.78 -44.34
CA GLN A 1049 -17.24 29.50 -43.09
C GLN A 1049 -16.25 29.31 -41.94
N THR A 1050 -16.44 30.12 -40.90
CA THR A 1050 -15.55 30.21 -39.75
C THR A 1050 -16.39 30.22 -38.49
N ARG A 1051 -16.20 29.25 -37.59
CA ARG A 1051 -16.86 29.28 -36.27
C ARG A 1051 -16.10 30.25 -35.37
N ILE A 1052 -16.81 31.27 -34.87
CA ILE A 1052 -16.28 32.32 -34.01
C ILE A 1052 -16.84 32.10 -32.61
N GLN A 1053 -15.94 32.05 -31.63
CA GLN A 1053 -16.29 31.96 -30.22
C GLN A 1053 -15.66 33.14 -29.47
N VAL A 1054 -16.37 33.69 -28.49
CA VAL A 1054 -15.84 34.69 -27.55
C VAL A 1054 -15.95 34.10 -26.16
N VAL A 1055 -14.83 34.02 -25.45
CA VAL A 1055 -14.72 33.38 -24.12
C VAL A 1055 -14.12 34.34 -23.09
N GLN A 1056 -14.40 34.12 -21.81
CA GLN A 1056 -13.92 34.99 -20.72
C GLN A 1056 -13.52 34.22 -19.46
N GLN A 1057 -12.30 34.49 -18.99
CA GLN A 1057 -11.82 34.12 -17.66
C GLN A 1057 -11.25 35.37 -16.97
N ASP A 1058 -11.62 35.58 -15.71
CA ASP A 1058 -11.03 36.58 -14.79
C ASP A 1058 -10.90 38.00 -15.38
N GLY A 1059 -11.92 38.40 -16.16
CA GLY A 1059 -12.00 39.68 -16.86
C GLY A 1059 -11.33 39.71 -18.24
N VAL A 1060 -10.35 38.84 -18.50
CA VAL A 1060 -9.71 38.65 -19.81
C VAL A 1060 -10.71 38.04 -20.79
N VAL A 1061 -10.92 38.70 -21.92
CA VAL A 1061 -11.76 38.21 -23.03
C VAL A 1061 -10.84 37.69 -24.13
N GLN A 1062 -11.16 36.54 -24.72
CA GLN A 1062 -10.46 36.01 -25.89
C GLN A 1062 -11.44 35.77 -27.05
N LEU A 1063 -10.98 35.96 -28.28
CA LEU A 1063 -11.68 35.56 -29.49
C LEU A 1063 -10.97 34.35 -30.09
N LEU A 1064 -11.75 33.32 -30.39
CA LEU A 1064 -11.31 32.08 -31.03
C LEU A 1064 -11.98 31.98 -32.40
N ALA A 1065 -11.22 31.57 -33.41
CA ALA A 1065 -11.71 31.35 -34.77
C ALA A 1065 -11.27 29.98 -35.26
N PHE A 1066 -12.22 29.18 -35.73
CA PHE A 1066 -12.00 27.83 -36.27
C PHE A 1066 -12.43 27.80 -37.74
N PHE A 1067 -11.54 27.32 -38.62
CA PHE A 1067 -11.68 27.44 -40.07
C PHE A 1067 -11.99 26.08 -40.72
N ASP A 1068 -13.02 26.02 -41.55
CA ASP A 1068 -13.34 24.80 -42.32
C ASP A 1068 -12.28 24.57 -43.42
N ASP A 1069 -12.20 25.51 -44.36
CA ASP A 1069 -11.20 25.56 -45.42
C ASP A 1069 -10.47 26.91 -45.42
N PHE A 1070 -9.20 26.88 -45.02
CA PHE A 1070 -8.31 28.04 -45.01
C PHE A 1070 -6.85 27.59 -45.14
N ALA A 1071 -6.19 28.00 -46.23
CA ALA A 1071 -4.84 27.55 -46.60
C ALA A 1071 -3.70 28.04 -45.68
N HIS A 1072 -4.02 28.74 -44.58
CA HIS A 1072 -3.03 29.31 -43.67
C HIS A 1072 -3.12 28.75 -42.23
N GLY A 1073 -4.13 27.94 -41.89
CA GLY A 1073 -4.22 27.27 -40.58
C GLY A 1073 -5.64 26.79 -40.28
N LYS A 1074 -5.80 25.92 -39.26
CA LYS A 1074 -7.11 25.37 -38.88
C LYS A 1074 -7.82 26.16 -37.78
N CYS A 1075 -7.08 26.93 -36.98
CA CYS A 1075 -7.65 27.82 -35.98
C CYS A 1075 -6.70 28.97 -35.63
N MET A 1076 -7.20 29.94 -34.87
CA MET A 1076 -6.40 30.92 -34.13
C MET A 1076 -7.17 31.39 -32.89
N GLY A 1077 -6.44 31.84 -31.87
CA GLY A 1077 -7.01 32.46 -30.67
C GLY A 1077 -6.18 33.67 -30.23
N PHE A 1078 -6.82 34.73 -29.76
CA PHE A 1078 -6.14 35.92 -29.24
C PHE A 1078 -6.97 36.69 -28.22
N GLY A 1079 -6.30 37.35 -27.27
CA GLY A 1079 -6.93 38.19 -26.26
C GLY A 1079 -7.42 39.53 -26.81
N LEU A 1080 -8.66 39.89 -26.49
CA LEU A 1080 -9.26 41.20 -26.76
C LEU A 1080 -9.15 42.11 -25.52
N LYS A 1081 -8.92 43.41 -25.74
CA LYS A 1081 -8.72 44.40 -24.68
C LYS A 1081 -9.71 45.56 -24.79
N GLY A 1082 -9.99 46.21 -23.66
CA GLY A 1082 -10.83 47.42 -23.61
C GLY A 1082 -10.27 48.64 -24.35
N THR A 1083 -9.04 48.53 -24.87
CA THR A 1083 -8.36 49.51 -25.73
C THR A 1083 -8.63 49.32 -27.23
N ASP A 1084 -9.18 48.17 -27.62
CA ASP A 1084 -9.22 47.76 -29.02
C ASP A 1084 -10.38 48.44 -29.76
N VAL A 1085 -10.17 48.77 -31.03
CA VAL A 1085 -11.11 49.57 -31.82
C VAL A 1085 -11.97 48.67 -32.70
N PHE A 1086 -13.26 48.60 -32.37
CA PHE A 1086 -14.26 47.84 -33.12
C PHE A 1086 -15.14 48.77 -33.97
N GLU A 1087 -15.40 48.40 -35.22
CA GLU A 1087 -16.22 49.16 -36.16
C GLU A 1087 -17.23 48.24 -36.85
N SER A 1088 -18.51 48.62 -36.88
CA SER A 1088 -19.53 47.88 -37.64
C SER A 1088 -19.58 48.37 -39.08
N PHE A 1089 -19.68 47.45 -40.03
CA PHE A 1089 -19.93 47.76 -41.45
C PHE A 1089 -21.07 46.91 -42.01
N GLY A 1090 -21.56 47.27 -43.20
CA GLY A 1090 -22.62 46.52 -43.89
C GLY A 1090 -23.09 47.25 -45.15
N LYS A 1091 -23.55 46.48 -46.13
CA LYS A 1091 -24.23 46.97 -47.35
C LYS A 1091 -25.22 45.89 -47.82
N GLY A 1092 -26.50 46.23 -47.89
CA GLY A 1092 -27.55 45.23 -48.18
C GLY A 1092 -27.76 44.29 -46.99
N SER A 1093 -27.97 42.99 -47.26
CA SER A 1093 -28.24 41.99 -46.23
C SER A 1093 -27.03 41.64 -45.35
N LYS A 1094 -25.81 41.76 -45.87
CA LYS A 1094 -24.60 41.34 -45.14
C LYS A 1094 -24.12 42.39 -44.15
N ALA A 1095 -23.97 41.94 -42.91
CA ALA A 1095 -23.43 42.71 -41.80
C ALA A 1095 -21.98 42.29 -41.51
N GLY A 1096 -21.18 43.19 -40.93
CA GLY A 1096 -19.81 42.89 -40.58
C GLY A 1096 -19.30 43.64 -39.36
N LEU A 1097 -18.30 43.04 -38.73
CA LEU A 1097 -17.55 43.56 -37.60
C LEU A 1097 -16.08 43.65 -38.03
N LYS A 1098 -15.49 44.83 -37.90
CA LYS A 1098 -14.07 45.08 -38.12
C LYS A 1098 -13.38 45.28 -36.77
N ILE A 1099 -12.23 44.64 -36.58
CA ILE A 1099 -11.27 44.92 -35.51
C ILE A 1099 -10.11 45.68 -36.16
N VAL A 1100 -9.87 46.91 -35.75
CA VAL A 1100 -8.86 47.80 -36.34
C VAL A 1100 -7.52 47.61 -35.63
N ASP A 1101 -6.44 47.41 -36.39
CA ASP A 1101 -5.09 47.12 -35.87
C ASP A 1101 -5.06 45.99 -34.82
N ALA A 1102 -5.81 44.91 -35.10
CA ALA A 1102 -5.95 43.76 -34.22
C ALA A 1102 -4.62 43.05 -34.00
N LYS A 1103 -4.34 42.59 -32.79
CA LYS A 1103 -3.05 41.99 -32.39
C LYS A 1103 -3.25 40.50 -32.13
N PHE A 1104 -2.64 39.66 -32.96
CA PHE A 1104 -2.92 38.22 -32.99
C PHE A 1104 -1.67 37.40 -33.38
N PRO A 1105 -1.61 36.11 -32.99
CA PRO A 1105 -0.66 35.17 -33.57
C PRO A 1105 -1.12 34.78 -34.97
N LEU A 1106 -0.20 34.72 -35.94
CA LEU A 1106 -0.55 34.29 -37.29
C LEU A 1106 -1.00 32.81 -37.29
N PRO A 1107 -2.09 32.47 -38.00
CA PRO A 1107 -2.39 31.09 -38.37
C PRO A 1107 -1.17 30.44 -39.05
N LYS A 1108 -0.85 29.23 -38.59
CA LYS A 1108 0.25 28.40 -39.11
C LYS A 1108 -0.34 27.24 -39.92
N PRO A 1109 0.12 26.97 -41.15
CA PRO A 1109 -0.32 25.80 -41.90
C PRO A 1109 0.31 24.53 -41.33
N VAL A 1110 -0.42 23.42 -41.34
CA VAL A 1110 0.13 22.09 -41.04
C VAL A 1110 1.19 21.74 -42.09
N VAL A 1111 2.40 21.41 -41.66
CA VAL A 1111 3.47 20.97 -42.58
C VAL A 1111 3.13 19.55 -43.09
N PRO A 1112 2.97 19.33 -44.40
CA PRO A 1112 2.65 18.00 -44.92
C PRO A 1112 3.77 17.00 -44.62
N GLY A 1113 3.41 15.88 -43.98
CA GLY A 1113 4.38 14.85 -43.57
C GLY A 1113 5.07 15.08 -42.21
N ALA A 1114 4.61 16.04 -41.40
CA ALA A 1114 5.07 16.13 -40.01
C ALA A 1114 4.58 14.91 -39.20
N GLU A 1115 5.51 14.11 -38.69
CA GLU A 1115 5.20 12.92 -37.86
C GLU A 1115 5.01 13.26 -36.37
N ASP A 1116 5.50 14.42 -35.91
CA ASP A 1116 5.33 14.88 -34.53
C ASP A 1116 3.90 15.37 -34.28
N ALA A 1117 3.11 14.52 -33.61
CA ALA A 1117 1.74 14.80 -33.21
C ALA A 1117 1.60 16.00 -32.25
N HIS A 1118 2.65 16.41 -31.53
CA HIS A 1118 2.61 17.61 -30.69
C HIS A 1118 2.73 18.88 -31.54
N ALA A 1119 3.70 18.94 -32.45
CA ALA A 1119 3.86 20.05 -33.40
C ALA A 1119 2.65 20.18 -34.34
N VAL A 1120 2.05 19.06 -34.77
CA VAL A 1120 0.79 19.08 -35.53
C VAL A 1120 -0.36 19.63 -34.67
N ALA A 1121 -0.39 19.34 -33.37
CA ALA A 1121 -1.41 19.86 -32.47
C ALA A 1121 -1.26 21.38 -32.19
N GLU A 1122 -0.04 21.91 -32.11
CA GLU A 1122 0.21 23.37 -31.93
C GLU A 1122 -0.42 24.23 -33.03
N VAL A 1123 -0.48 23.72 -34.26
CA VAL A 1123 -1.01 24.46 -35.43
C VAL A 1123 -2.47 24.12 -35.75
N SER A 1124 -3.06 23.14 -35.04
CA SER A 1124 -4.38 22.58 -35.34
C SER A 1124 -5.43 22.74 -34.23
N PHE A 1125 -5.03 23.16 -33.02
CA PHE A 1125 -5.88 23.34 -31.84
C PHE A 1125 -5.48 24.64 -31.10
N VAL A 1126 -6.42 25.28 -30.40
CA VAL A 1126 -6.14 26.45 -29.55
C VAL A 1126 -5.91 26.03 -28.09
N CYS A 1127 -5.06 26.78 -27.39
CA CYS A 1127 -4.88 26.75 -25.94
C CYS A 1127 -5.48 28.04 -25.36
N LEU A 1128 -6.18 27.96 -24.22
CA LEU A 1128 -6.85 29.12 -23.60
C LEU A 1128 -6.06 29.66 -22.40
N ASP A 1129 -5.39 28.78 -21.66
CA ASP A 1129 -4.61 29.06 -20.46
C ASP A 1129 -3.23 29.67 -20.74
N LEU A 1130 -2.63 29.35 -21.90
CA LEU A 1130 -1.39 29.95 -22.40
C LEU A 1130 -1.57 30.42 -23.86
N PRO A 1131 -2.29 31.54 -24.11
CA PRO A 1131 -2.51 32.06 -25.46
C PRO A 1131 -1.19 32.45 -26.14
N GLU A 1132 -1.07 32.17 -27.45
CA GLU A 1132 0.15 32.53 -28.19
C GLU A 1132 0.33 34.06 -28.28
N LEU A 1133 1.57 34.52 -28.07
CA LEU A 1133 1.91 35.93 -28.08
C LEU A 1133 1.67 36.57 -29.47
N PRO A 1134 1.05 37.76 -29.55
CA PRO A 1134 0.74 38.40 -30.83
C PRO A 1134 2.02 38.93 -31.48
N GLY A 1135 2.46 38.28 -32.57
CA GLY A 1135 3.63 38.69 -33.36
C GLY A 1135 3.34 39.69 -34.48
N GLU A 1136 2.08 39.86 -34.88
CA GLU A 1136 1.65 40.69 -36.02
C GLU A 1136 0.45 41.57 -35.64
N HIS A 1137 0.20 42.63 -36.42
CA HIS A 1137 -0.96 43.51 -36.23
C HIS A 1137 -1.53 44.06 -37.54
N ASP A 1138 -2.81 43.77 -37.79
CA ASP A 1138 -3.54 44.07 -39.03
C ASP A 1138 -5.05 44.25 -38.77
N ASP A 1139 -5.77 44.82 -39.73
CA ASP A 1139 -7.24 44.89 -39.67
C ASP A 1139 -7.87 43.51 -39.91
N ILE A 1140 -8.69 43.04 -38.96
CA ILE A 1140 -9.53 41.84 -39.12
C ILE A 1140 -10.95 42.29 -39.50
N SER A 1141 -11.60 41.56 -40.41
CA SER A 1141 -12.99 41.77 -40.84
C SER A 1141 -13.77 40.46 -40.84
N ILE A 1142 -14.84 40.40 -40.05
CA ILE A 1142 -15.73 39.24 -39.92
C ILE A 1142 -17.09 39.59 -40.53
N THR A 1143 -17.68 38.70 -41.34
CA THR A 1143 -18.99 38.94 -41.98
C THR A 1143 -20.04 37.90 -41.60
N PHE A 1144 -21.29 38.34 -41.49
CA PHE A 1144 -22.46 37.57 -41.07
C PHE A 1144 -23.65 37.81 -42.03
N ASP A 1145 -24.56 36.84 -42.14
CA ASP A 1145 -25.77 36.95 -42.97
C ASP A 1145 -26.86 37.82 -42.33
N SER A 1146 -26.73 38.18 -41.04
CA SER A 1146 -27.65 39.11 -40.36
C SER A 1146 -26.96 40.16 -39.50
N GLU A 1147 -27.59 41.34 -39.38
CA GLU A 1147 -27.21 42.35 -38.38
C GLU A 1147 -27.35 41.83 -36.95
N GLN A 1148 -28.29 40.90 -36.71
CA GLN A 1148 -28.55 40.33 -35.39
C GLN A 1148 -27.38 39.49 -34.86
N GLU A 1149 -26.67 38.77 -35.73
CA GLU A 1149 -25.47 38.00 -35.36
C GLU A 1149 -24.28 38.93 -35.09
N ARG A 1150 -24.05 39.93 -35.95
CA ARG A 1150 -23.07 40.99 -35.69
C ARG A 1150 -23.30 41.64 -34.33
N ASP A 1151 -24.55 42.01 -34.02
CA ASP A 1151 -24.86 42.75 -32.79
C ASP A 1151 -24.88 41.85 -31.55
N LYS A 1152 -25.12 40.53 -31.69
CA LYS A 1152 -24.82 39.54 -30.62
C LYS A 1152 -23.33 39.54 -30.30
N VAL A 1153 -22.44 39.37 -31.29
CA VAL A 1153 -20.98 39.40 -31.07
C VAL A 1153 -20.57 40.73 -30.43
N ALA A 1154 -21.04 41.85 -30.99
CA ALA A 1154 -20.75 43.20 -30.48
C ALA A 1154 -21.13 43.39 -29.00
N SER A 1155 -22.18 42.71 -28.51
CA SER A 1155 -22.63 42.79 -27.12
C SER A 1155 -21.70 42.12 -26.10
N CYS A 1156 -20.77 41.29 -26.58
CA CYS A 1156 -19.82 40.47 -25.82
C CYS A 1156 -18.37 41.00 -25.86
N LEU A 1157 -18.08 42.05 -26.64
CA LEU A 1157 -16.74 42.62 -26.78
C LEU A 1157 -16.36 43.51 -25.58
N PRO A 1158 -15.05 43.64 -25.26
CA PRO A 1158 -14.59 44.45 -24.12
C PRO A 1158 -14.63 45.97 -24.35
N ALA A 1159 -14.90 46.43 -25.58
CA ALA A 1159 -15.01 47.85 -25.94
C ALA A 1159 -16.19 48.09 -26.91
N PRO A 1160 -16.80 49.29 -26.93
CA PRO A 1160 -18.00 49.56 -27.74
C PRO A 1160 -17.71 49.62 -29.24
N VAL A 1161 -18.62 49.08 -30.05
CA VAL A 1161 -18.51 49.04 -31.53
C VAL A 1161 -19.00 50.35 -32.16
N LYS A 1162 -18.09 51.07 -32.82
CA LYS A 1162 -18.43 52.30 -33.57
C LYS A 1162 -19.38 51.98 -34.73
N GLY A 1163 -20.43 52.79 -34.86
CA GLY A 1163 -21.43 52.66 -35.93
C GLY A 1163 -22.59 51.69 -35.64
N SER A 1164 -22.48 50.82 -34.63
CA SER A 1164 -23.59 49.95 -34.24
C SER A 1164 -24.69 50.77 -33.56
N ARG A 1165 -25.96 50.39 -33.77
CA ARG A 1165 -27.14 51.06 -33.21
C ARG A 1165 -27.47 50.65 -31.77
N MET A 1166 -26.57 49.92 -31.11
CA MET A 1166 -26.77 49.39 -29.77
C MET A 1166 -26.86 50.51 -28.71
N PRO A 1167 -27.83 50.47 -27.78
CA PRO A 1167 -27.91 51.43 -26.69
C PRO A 1167 -26.74 51.25 -25.73
N ILE A 1168 -26.19 52.37 -25.24
CA ILE A 1168 -25.06 52.38 -24.31
C ILE A 1168 -25.49 51.71 -23.00
N LYS A 1169 -24.82 50.60 -22.63
CA LYS A 1169 -24.96 49.98 -21.29
C LYS A 1169 -24.51 51.00 -20.23
N ILE A 1170 -25.45 51.60 -19.52
CA ILE A 1170 -25.17 52.51 -18.40
C ILE A 1170 -24.47 51.71 -17.30
N LYS A 1171 -23.22 52.09 -16.96
CA LYS A 1171 -22.53 51.57 -15.78
C LYS A 1171 -23.16 52.20 -14.53
N GLY A 1172 -23.84 51.39 -13.71
CA GLY A 1172 -24.37 51.88 -12.44
C GLY A 1172 -25.43 50.98 -11.81
N LEU A 1173 -25.00 49.85 -11.24
CA LEU A 1173 -25.61 49.16 -10.09
C LEU A 1173 -24.67 48.02 -9.69
N THR A 1174 -24.01 48.19 -8.55
CA THR A 1174 -23.18 47.20 -7.85
C THR A 1174 -24.00 46.50 -6.78
#